data_AF-A0A9D8I5Y9-F1
#
_entry.id   AF-A0A9D8I5Y9-F1
#
_cell.length_a   1.000
_cell.length_b   1.000
_cell.length_c   1.000
_cell.angle_alpha   90.00
_cell.angle_beta   90.00
_cell.angle_gamma   90.00
#
_symmetry.space_group_name_H-M   'P 1'
#
loop_
_entity.id
_entity.type
_entity.pdbx_description
1 polymer ?
#
loop_
_entity_poly.entity_id
_entity_poly.type
_entity_poly.pdbx_seq_one_letter_code
_entity_poly.pdbx_strand_id
1 'polypeptide(L)'
;MKRPPPLLYIALIVPLLLLGGLYWKVVRTEPKAQSAPKRVTPHGAGRPKPVDMFIIPGLRGPTNRTIIPPPIPTDWRAYSGGTTSRLAILLTQTNSAWLGLTHGLESIGVPFRVTTDWRTASKHAVVFVYPEVSGTVLQYDALQALAQIPRRGGALLACGVLGGGLNETFGFGEAIPSKSHSEVRFAVTNLHTAEFTDPREWTFRIANPRNSQATAGSYTFIGEVSGTKRPRESNFQPLAVYEDGTAAISQRHFPGGGAAYAFGWDLGNIILIGHNNREEGIARAYVNQFEPSLDVQLRLIRSIYRHGQPGAVTLGTVPFNRSLSILLTHDVDYSKSLSNAIEFASVAKSAGIKSTFFVQTKYVRDYENDIFFHDQAIPLLKQLVGMGMEVGSHSVAHSPVFATFESGTGLETYPDYAPFVRDRKTTRDGTILGELRVSKFLLESATRTAVRSFRPGELSNPYSLPESLHAVEILHSSSVTANSSLTHFPFRVNYSRRQMTELPIVEFPVSIEDEELPRLIDRSDQAMALARRLARYGAIMVLLVHTDSVTHKLDFSSSFIDRTKSAAWYDTISGFGTWWTARSGAQIDISIEADRCVATLTSSPSAKGLTIFNPNGFRFDSAVPPDANLTIYENQVVIQSANQTHSLRFKRR
;
A
#
# COMPACT_ATOMS: atom_id res chain seq x y z
N MET A 1 -5.19 -34.94 72.92
CA MET A 1 -5.44 -33.62 73.56
C MET A 1 -5.13 -32.55 72.53
N LYS A 2 -6.13 -31.96 71.85
CA LYS A 2 -6.85 -30.70 72.16
C LYS A 2 -6.02 -29.40 71.97
N ARG A 3 -6.14 -28.83 70.75
CA ARG A 3 -6.35 -27.40 70.33
C ARG A 3 -5.35 -26.29 70.80
N PRO A 4 -5.32 -25.06 70.20
CA PRO A 4 -6.29 -24.39 69.30
C PRO A 4 -5.73 -23.65 68.05
N PRO A 5 -6.59 -23.00 67.22
CA PRO A 5 -6.26 -22.29 65.97
C PRO A 5 -6.16 -20.76 66.15
N PRO A 6 -5.76 -20.03 65.09
CA PRO A 6 -6.58 -18.87 64.63
C PRO A 6 -6.44 -18.64 63.10
N LEU A 7 -7.13 -17.77 62.38
CA LEU A 7 -8.38 -16.99 62.50
C LEU A 7 -8.67 -16.53 61.06
N LEU A 8 -9.93 -16.61 60.66
CA LEU A 8 -10.47 -16.13 59.39
C LEU A 8 -10.56 -14.58 59.42
N TYR A 9 -9.99 -13.87 58.45
CA TYR A 9 -10.36 -12.49 58.15
C TYR A 9 -10.95 -12.45 56.73
N ILE A 10 -12.26 -12.29 56.67
CA ILE A 10 -13.01 -11.98 55.44
C ILE A 10 -12.92 -10.47 55.25
N ALA A 11 -12.31 -10.04 54.16
CA ALA A 11 -12.45 -8.68 53.62
C ALA A 11 -13.04 -8.80 52.21
N LEU A 12 -14.22 -8.22 52.03
CA LEU A 12 -14.89 -8.03 50.76
C LEU A 12 -14.02 -7.21 49.81
N ILE A 13 -13.76 -7.72 48.61
CA ILE A 13 -13.46 -6.89 47.44
C ILE A 13 -14.25 -7.45 46.25
N VAL A 14 -15.21 -6.64 45.79
CA VAL A 14 -15.90 -6.77 44.51
C VAL A 14 -14.97 -6.25 43.41
N PRO A 15 -14.93 -6.89 42.22
CA PRO A 15 -14.68 -6.15 40.99
C PRO A 15 -15.89 -6.22 40.05
N LEU A 16 -16.36 -5.02 39.68
CA LEU A 16 -17.21 -4.76 38.52
C LEU A 16 -16.53 -5.30 37.25
N LEU A 17 -17.24 -6.15 36.51
CA LEU A 17 -16.90 -6.61 35.15
C LEU A 17 -18.10 -6.36 34.24
N LEU A 18 -18.08 -5.24 33.50
CA LEU A 18 -18.95 -4.86 32.38
C LEU A 18 -18.22 -3.67 31.71
N LEU A 19 -17.98 -3.50 30.41
CA LEU A 19 -18.49 -4.06 29.15
C LEU A 19 -17.39 -3.81 28.11
N GLY A 20 -17.13 -4.75 27.21
CA GLY A 20 -16.27 -4.50 26.06
C GLY A 20 -15.94 -5.78 25.30
N GLY A 21 -16.65 -6.01 24.19
CA GLY A 21 -16.30 -7.06 23.23
C GLY A 21 -17.49 -7.90 22.80
N LEU A 22 -18.20 -7.46 21.77
CA LEU A 22 -19.05 -8.35 21.00
C LEU A 22 -19.23 -7.81 19.58
N TYR A 23 -18.34 -8.16 18.64
CA TYR A 23 -18.67 -8.23 17.20
C TYR A 23 -17.58 -9.00 16.45
N TRP A 24 -17.69 -10.33 16.41
CA TRP A 24 -17.36 -11.13 15.23
C TRP A 24 -17.76 -12.59 15.47
N LYS A 25 -18.74 -13.09 14.72
CA LYS A 25 -18.96 -14.53 14.56
C LYS A 25 -19.41 -14.80 13.12
N VAL A 26 -18.43 -15.12 12.29
CA VAL A 26 -18.62 -15.71 10.96
C VAL A 26 -19.13 -17.14 11.20
N VAL A 27 -20.34 -17.44 10.74
CA VAL A 27 -20.86 -18.81 10.70
C VAL A 27 -20.77 -19.30 9.26
N ARG A 28 -19.88 -20.28 9.05
CA ARG A 28 -19.92 -21.20 7.90
C ARG A 28 -21.06 -22.19 8.10
N THR A 29 -21.91 -22.37 7.10
CA THR A 29 -22.69 -23.60 6.94
C THR A 29 -22.75 -23.97 5.46
N GLU A 30 -22.27 -25.18 5.16
CA GLU A 30 -22.39 -25.87 3.87
C GLU A 30 -23.86 -26.25 3.53
N PRO A 31 -24.16 -26.53 2.24
CA PRO A 31 -25.52 -26.51 1.71
C PRO A 31 -26.27 -27.82 1.98
N LYS A 32 -27.56 -27.71 2.35
CA LYS A 32 -28.51 -28.83 2.31
C LYS A 32 -29.68 -28.53 1.38
N ALA A 33 -30.13 -29.60 0.75
CA ALA A 33 -30.94 -29.69 -0.45
C ALA A 33 -32.27 -28.92 -0.45
N GLN A 34 -32.64 -28.52 -1.67
CA GLN A 34 -33.87 -27.86 -2.09
C GLN A 34 -35.14 -28.58 -1.58
N SER A 35 -36.09 -27.79 -1.06
CA SER A 35 -37.50 -28.17 -1.00
C SER A 35 -38.33 -27.11 -1.74
N ALA A 36 -39.29 -27.58 -2.54
CA ALA A 36 -40.07 -26.80 -3.49
C ALA A 36 -40.90 -25.67 -2.83
N PRO A 37 -41.15 -24.55 -3.53
CA PRO A 37 -41.85 -23.41 -2.95
C PRO A 37 -43.34 -23.69 -2.75
N LYS A 38 -43.83 -23.50 -1.53
CA LYS A 38 -45.28 -23.38 -1.25
C LYS A 38 -45.78 -22.05 -1.79
N ARG A 39 -46.79 -22.10 -2.66
CA ARG A 39 -47.58 -20.95 -3.14
C ARG A 39 -48.13 -20.15 -1.95
N VAL A 40 -47.63 -18.92 -1.77
CA VAL A 40 -48.27 -17.91 -0.93
C VAL A 40 -49.02 -16.97 -1.87
N THR A 41 -50.33 -16.87 -1.67
CA THR A 41 -51.20 -15.91 -2.36
C THR A 41 -50.90 -14.48 -1.88
N PRO A 42 -50.88 -13.48 -2.76
CA PRO A 42 -50.51 -12.11 -2.41
C PRO A 42 -51.68 -11.41 -1.71
N HIS A 43 -51.56 -11.19 -0.40
CA HIS A 43 -52.35 -10.18 0.28
C HIS A 43 -51.63 -8.83 0.21
N GLY A 44 -52.26 -7.88 -0.49
CA GLY A 44 -52.02 -6.45 -0.35
C GLY A 44 -50.66 -5.94 -0.84
N ALA A 45 -50.44 -5.92 -2.16
CA ALA A 45 -49.43 -5.05 -2.75
C ALA A 45 -49.87 -3.59 -2.60
N GLY A 46 -49.66 -3.01 -1.42
CA GLY A 46 -49.63 -1.56 -1.27
C GLY A 46 -48.58 -1.02 -2.24
N ARG A 47 -48.93 0.01 -3.04
CA ARG A 47 -47.97 0.70 -3.90
C ARG A 47 -46.71 1.00 -3.08
N PRO A 48 -45.49 0.70 -3.58
CA PRO A 48 -44.29 1.14 -2.89
C PRO A 48 -44.41 2.65 -2.66
N LYS A 49 -44.20 3.08 -1.41
CA LYS A 49 -44.17 4.51 -1.09
C LYS A 49 -43.14 5.17 -2.03
N PRO A 50 -43.43 6.35 -2.58
CA PRO A 50 -42.44 7.09 -3.35
C PRO A 50 -41.16 7.22 -2.53
N VAL A 51 -40.01 6.93 -3.14
CA VAL A 51 -38.71 7.20 -2.53
C VAL A 51 -38.61 8.71 -2.37
N ASP A 52 -38.36 9.16 -1.14
CA ASP A 52 -38.17 10.58 -0.84
C ASP A 52 -36.80 11.00 -1.36
N MET A 53 -36.79 11.83 -2.40
CA MET A 53 -35.62 12.11 -3.22
C MET A 53 -35.62 13.56 -3.71
N PHE A 54 -34.44 14.18 -3.74
CA PHE A 54 -34.24 15.49 -4.34
C PHE A 54 -33.73 15.38 -5.78
N ILE A 55 -34.41 16.06 -6.70
CA ILE A 55 -34.05 16.11 -8.12
C ILE A 55 -33.63 17.53 -8.48
N ILE A 56 -32.38 17.70 -8.90
CA ILE A 56 -31.86 18.97 -9.44
C ILE A 56 -32.54 19.21 -10.79
N PRO A 57 -33.31 20.30 -10.96
CA PRO A 57 -34.04 20.55 -12.20
C PRO A 57 -33.14 20.58 -13.42
N GLY A 58 -33.49 19.78 -14.44
CA GLY A 58 -32.77 19.72 -15.72
C GLY A 58 -31.45 18.93 -15.71
N LEU A 59 -31.01 18.39 -14.58
CA LEU A 59 -29.79 17.58 -14.51
C LEU A 59 -30.11 16.09 -14.70
N ARG A 60 -29.50 15.46 -15.71
CA ARG A 60 -29.61 14.02 -15.98
C ARG A 60 -28.30 13.49 -16.57
N GLY A 61 -27.85 12.34 -16.08
CA GLY A 61 -26.61 11.71 -16.56
C GLY A 61 -25.92 10.83 -15.52
N PRO A 62 -24.78 10.21 -15.83
CA PRO A 62 -24.10 10.25 -17.13
C PRO A 62 -24.80 9.37 -18.18
N THR A 63 -24.92 9.86 -19.43
CA THR A 63 -25.71 9.20 -20.49
C THR A 63 -24.96 8.10 -21.24
N ASN A 64 -23.64 8.22 -21.39
CA ASN A 64 -22.82 7.23 -22.11
C ASN A 64 -22.66 5.97 -21.27
N ARG A 65 -22.92 4.79 -21.85
CA ARG A 65 -22.72 3.53 -21.13
C ARG A 65 -21.27 3.37 -20.67
N THR A 66 -21.07 3.09 -19.40
CA THR A 66 -19.75 2.72 -18.85
C THR A 66 -19.48 1.25 -19.14
N ILE A 67 -18.29 0.93 -19.66
CA ILE A 67 -17.87 -0.44 -19.97
C ILE A 67 -16.68 -0.78 -19.08
N ILE A 68 -16.81 -1.84 -18.28
CA ILE A 68 -15.67 -2.39 -17.53
C ILE A 68 -14.80 -3.15 -18.54
N PRO A 69 -13.52 -2.75 -18.73
CA PRO A 69 -12.64 -3.45 -19.65
C PRO A 69 -12.39 -4.88 -19.15
N PRO A 70 -12.18 -5.87 -20.05
CA PRO A 70 -11.86 -7.22 -19.62
C PRO A 70 -10.46 -7.28 -18.97
N PRO A 71 -10.20 -8.27 -18.09
CA PRO A 71 -8.87 -8.45 -17.51
C PRO A 71 -7.89 -8.96 -18.58
N ILE A 72 -6.98 -8.10 -19.01
CA ILE A 72 -5.87 -8.48 -19.90
C ILE A 72 -4.65 -8.72 -19.00
N PRO A 73 -4.06 -9.93 -18.97
CA PRO A 73 -2.85 -10.17 -18.18
C PRO A 73 -1.74 -9.19 -18.57
N THR A 74 -1.09 -8.58 -17.59
CA THR A 74 0.00 -7.63 -17.83
C THR A 74 1.18 -8.38 -18.46
N ASP A 75 1.66 -7.91 -19.61
CA ASP A 75 2.89 -8.45 -20.20
C ASP A 75 4.09 -7.94 -19.40
N TRP A 76 4.88 -8.87 -18.86
CA TRP A 76 6.11 -8.56 -18.13
C TRP A 76 7.10 -7.74 -18.98
N ARG A 77 7.01 -7.79 -20.31
CA ARG A 77 7.85 -7.00 -21.22
C ARG A 77 7.67 -5.50 -21.05
N ALA A 78 6.54 -5.04 -20.49
CA ALA A 78 6.35 -3.65 -20.09
C ALA A 78 7.44 -3.17 -19.11
N TYR A 79 8.02 -4.10 -18.34
CA TYR A 79 9.09 -3.86 -17.38
C TYR A 79 10.48 -4.32 -17.87
N SER A 80 10.65 -4.61 -19.16
CA SER A 80 11.91 -5.20 -19.67
C SER A 80 13.02 -4.20 -20.00
N GLY A 81 12.71 -2.90 -20.03
CA GLY A 81 13.63 -1.82 -20.40
C GLY A 81 14.69 -1.50 -19.34
N GLY A 82 15.60 -0.57 -19.69
CA GLY A 82 16.72 -0.17 -18.84
C GLY A 82 18.01 -0.97 -19.08
N THR A 83 19.08 -0.53 -18.41
CA THR A 83 20.43 -1.06 -18.57
C THR A 83 20.78 -2.09 -17.49
N THR A 84 22.01 -2.62 -17.52
CA THR A 84 22.55 -3.56 -16.53
C THR A 84 22.79 -2.95 -15.15
N SER A 85 22.60 -1.64 -14.98
CA SER A 85 22.75 -0.97 -13.69
C SER A 85 21.54 -1.10 -12.75
N ARG A 86 20.45 -1.70 -13.22
CA ARG A 86 19.22 -1.90 -12.45
C ARG A 86 19.21 -3.27 -11.77
N LEU A 87 18.37 -3.46 -10.76
CA LEU A 87 18.04 -4.79 -10.26
C LEU A 87 17.34 -5.60 -11.37
N ALA A 88 17.83 -6.79 -11.70
CA ALA A 88 17.13 -7.69 -12.62
C ALA A 88 16.25 -8.69 -11.87
N ILE A 89 14.97 -8.75 -12.21
CA ILE A 89 14.10 -9.86 -11.85
C ILE A 89 14.20 -10.92 -12.95
N LEU A 90 14.82 -12.06 -12.64
CA LEU A 90 14.76 -13.25 -13.48
C LEU A 90 13.44 -13.98 -13.18
N LEU A 91 12.46 -13.78 -14.05
CA LEU A 91 11.13 -14.35 -13.93
C LEU A 91 11.12 -15.78 -14.49
N THR A 92 11.11 -16.78 -13.60
CA THR A 92 11.10 -18.20 -13.97
C THR A 92 9.70 -18.71 -14.29
N GLN A 93 8.64 -18.04 -13.80
CA GLN A 93 7.25 -18.39 -14.08
C GLN A 93 6.40 -17.14 -14.29
N THR A 94 5.85 -16.95 -15.49
CA THR A 94 5.10 -15.73 -15.86
C THR A 94 3.68 -15.64 -15.29
N ASN A 95 3.15 -16.73 -14.75
CA ASN A 95 1.83 -16.82 -14.08
C ASN A 95 1.91 -16.69 -12.55
N SER A 96 3.08 -16.32 -12.02
CA SER A 96 3.34 -16.09 -10.58
C SER A 96 2.85 -14.71 -10.11
N ALA A 97 2.99 -14.41 -8.81
CA ALA A 97 2.65 -13.13 -8.20
C ALA A 97 3.72 -12.03 -8.42
N TRP A 98 4.38 -12.02 -9.58
CA TRP A 98 5.51 -11.12 -9.87
C TRP A 98 5.13 -9.63 -9.87
N LEU A 99 3.86 -9.29 -10.12
CA LEU A 99 3.36 -7.92 -10.00
C LEU A 99 3.51 -7.37 -8.57
N GLY A 100 3.44 -8.23 -7.54
CA GLY A 100 3.71 -7.80 -6.17
C GLY A 100 5.13 -7.27 -5.99
N LEU A 101 6.12 -7.95 -6.58
CA LEU A 101 7.51 -7.49 -6.54
C LEU A 101 7.69 -6.18 -7.32
N THR A 102 7.10 -6.05 -8.52
CA THR A 102 7.26 -4.83 -9.30
C THR A 102 6.62 -3.64 -8.61
N HIS A 103 5.41 -3.79 -8.06
CA HIS A 103 4.74 -2.75 -7.27
C HIS A 103 5.54 -2.37 -6.04
N GLY A 104 6.08 -3.34 -5.30
CA GLY A 104 6.91 -3.06 -4.13
C GLY A 104 8.20 -2.29 -4.45
N LEU A 105 8.90 -2.67 -5.52
CA LEU A 105 10.10 -1.96 -5.98
C LEU A 105 9.78 -0.55 -6.49
N GLU A 106 8.66 -0.40 -7.20
CA GLU A 106 8.10 0.91 -7.57
C GLU A 106 7.76 1.75 -6.34
N SER A 107 7.19 1.19 -5.27
CA SER A 107 6.85 1.96 -4.06
C SER A 107 8.10 2.47 -3.33
N ILE A 108 9.17 1.67 -3.27
CA ILE A 108 10.39 2.03 -2.52
C ILE A 108 11.48 2.72 -3.37
N GLY A 109 11.23 2.88 -4.68
CA GLY A 109 12.12 3.64 -5.59
C GLY A 109 13.39 2.92 -5.97
N VAL A 110 13.36 1.59 -6.07
CA VAL A 110 14.46 0.80 -6.60
C VAL A 110 14.28 0.65 -8.11
N PRO A 111 15.25 1.10 -8.94
CA PRO A 111 15.22 0.86 -10.38
C PRO A 111 15.37 -0.63 -10.67
N PHE A 112 14.46 -1.19 -11.48
CA PHE A 112 14.48 -2.60 -11.84
C PHE A 112 14.15 -2.82 -13.31
N ARG A 113 14.32 -4.08 -13.72
CA ARG A 113 13.77 -4.63 -14.96
C ARG A 113 13.38 -6.09 -14.79
N VAL A 114 12.50 -6.59 -15.64
CA VAL A 114 12.07 -7.99 -15.67
C VAL A 114 12.61 -8.67 -16.93
N THR A 115 13.08 -9.91 -16.80
CA THR A 115 13.48 -10.75 -17.93
C THR A 115 13.21 -12.22 -17.63
N THR A 116 12.88 -13.00 -18.66
CA THR A 116 12.82 -14.47 -18.58
C THR A 116 14.12 -15.12 -19.08
N ASP A 117 15.09 -14.34 -19.58
CA ASP A 117 16.35 -14.84 -20.11
C ASP A 117 17.47 -14.70 -19.07
N TRP A 118 17.98 -15.84 -18.61
CA TRP A 118 19.06 -15.89 -17.63
C TRP A 118 20.38 -15.30 -18.16
N ARG A 119 20.62 -15.33 -19.48
CA ARG A 119 21.82 -14.71 -20.09
C ARG A 119 21.77 -13.20 -19.99
N THR A 120 20.57 -12.66 -20.02
CA THR A 120 20.32 -11.25 -19.79
C THR A 120 20.45 -10.92 -18.31
N ALA A 121 19.81 -11.68 -17.41
CA ALA A 121 19.87 -11.44 -15.96
C ALA A 121 21.31 -11.53 -15.40
N SER A 122 22.11 -12.50 -15.84
CA SER A 122 23.49 -12.71 -15.37
C SER A 122 24.48 -11.59 -15.72
N LYS A 123 24.08 -10.62 -16.54
CA LYS A 123 24.85 -9.39 -16.81
C LYS A 123 24.69 -8.32 -15.73
N HIS A 124 23.71 -8.46 -14.84
CA HIS A 124 23.44 -7.52 -13.76
C HIS A 124 24.24 -7.88 -12.51
N ALA A 125 24.62 -6.87 -11.74
CA ALA A 125 25.28 -7.09 -10.44
C ALA A 125 24.30 -7.55 -9.37
N VAL A 126 23.02 -7.16 -9.47
CA VAL A 126 21.96 -7.58 -8.54
C VAL A 126 20.85 -8.31 -9.31
N VAL A 127 20.62 -9.57 -8.96
CA VAL A 127 19.58 -10.41 -9.56
C VAL A 127 18.67 -10.96 -8.48
N PHE A 128 17.37 -10.82 -8.67
CA PHE A 128 16.33 -11.51 -7.92
C PHE A 128 15.68 -12.57 -8.83
N VAL A 129 15.85 -13.85 -8.50
CA VAL A 129 15.16 -14.93 -9.19
C VAL A 129 13.81 -15.22 -8.54
N TYR A 130 12.73 -15.22 -9.33
CA TYR A 130 11.36 -15.31 -8.83
C TYR A 130 10.43 -16.11 -9.76
N PRO A 131 9.50 -16.94 -9.23
CA PRO A 131 9.25 -17.20 -7.80
C PRO A 131 10.13 -18.30 -7.19
N GLU A 132 10.81 -19.09 -8.04
CA GLU A 132 11.55 -20.28 -7.62
C GLU A 132 12.88 -20.41 -8.37
N VAL A 133 13.85 -21.03 -7.68
CA VAL A 133 15.12 -21.50 -8.23
C VAL A 133 15.26 -23.00 -8.01
N SER A 134 15.27 -23.77 -9.10
CA SER A 134 15.53 -25.21 -9.06
C SER A 134 15.99 -25.73 -10.42
N GLY A 135 16.49 -26.97 -10.46
CA GLY A 135 16.85 -27.65 -11.71
C GLY A 135 15.65 -28.03 -12.59
N THR A 136 14.41 -27.89 -12.10
CA THR A 136 13.20 -28.13 -12.90
C THR A 136 12.76 -26.88 -13.68
N VAL A 137 13.12 -25.69 -13.19
CA VAL A 137 12.77 -24.40 -13.82
C VAL A 137 13.94 -23.74 -14.54
N LEU A 138 15.19 -24.09 -14.19
CA LEU A 138 16.40 -23.52 -14.78
C LEU A 138 17.38 -24.62 -15.21
N GLN A 139 17.99 -24.41 -16.38
CA GLN A 139 19.02 -25.31 -16.91
C GLN A 139 20.34 -25.17 -16.15
N TYR A 140 21.20 -26.18 -16.25
CA TYR A 140 22.50 -26.22 -15.55
C TYR A 140 23.37 -24.97 -15.77
N ASP A 141 23.52 -24.53 -17.03
CA ASP A 141 24.31 -23.33 -17.37
C ASP A 141 23.74 -22.06 -16.70
N ALA A 142 22.41 -21.97 -16.58
CA ALA A 142 21.76 -20.86 -15.91
C ALA A 142 22.08 -20.87 -14.41
N LEU A 143 22.00 -22.04 -13.77
CA LEU A 143 22.31 -22.21 -12.34
C LEU A 143 23.79 -21.88 -12.06
N GLN A 144 24.71 -22.34 -12.91
CA GLN A 144 26.12 -21.99 -12.82
C GLN A 144 26.34 -20.49 -12.97
N ALA A 145 25.71 -19.85 -13.95
CA ALA A 145 25.82 -18.40 -14.15
C ALA A 145 25.30 -17.60 -12.95
N LEU A 146 24.17 -18.01 -12.35
CA LEU A 146 23.62 -17.39 -11.14
C LEU A 146 24.59 -17.52 -9.95
N ALA A 147 25.21 -18.70 -9.77
CA ALA A 147 26.20 -18.93 -8.71
C ALA A 147 27.43 -18.01 -8.81
N GLN A 148 27.75 -17.50 -10.00
CA GLN A 148 28.88 -16.59 -10.20
C GLN A 148 28.59 -15.14 -9.82
N ILE A 149 27.33 -14.72 -9.75
CA ILE A 149 26.96 -13.33 -9.44
C ILE A 149 27.58 -12.87 -8.11
N PRO A 150 27.34 -13.55 -6.97
CA PRO A 150 27.93 -13.11 -5.71
C PRO A 150 29.44 -13.30 -5.65
N ARG A 151 30.00 -14.28 -6.38
CA ARG A 151 31.47 -14.48 -6.49
C ARG A 151 32.17 -13.35 -7.21
N ARG A 152 31.45 -12.59 -8.05
CA ARG A 152 31.96 -11.40 -8.77
C ARG A 152 31.70 -10.10 -8.01
N GLY A 153 31.24 -10.17 -6.76
CA GLY A 153 30.94 -8.99 -5.94
C GLY A 153 29.49 -8.51 -6.00
N GLY A 154 28.61 -9.21 -6.74
CA GLY A 154 27.19 -8.87 -6.87
C GLY A 154 26.31 -9.40 -5.74
N ALA A 155 24.99 -9.21 -5.87
CA ALA A 155 23.99 -9.79 -4.97
C ALA A 155 23.00 -10.71 -5.71
N LEU A 156 22.79 -11.91 -5.17
CA LEU A 156 21.78 -12.85 -5.65
C LEU A 156 20.69 -13.04 -4.61
N LEU A 157 19.45 -12.74 -4.98
CA LEU A 157 18.25 -12.95 -4.15
C LEU A 157 17.37 -14.02 -4.79
N ALA A 158 16.73 -14.85 -3.97
CA ALA A 158 15.76 -15.81 -4.47
C ALA A 158 14.69 -16.16 -3.43
N CYS A 159 13.47 -16.40 -3.92
CA CYS A 159 12.46 -17.18 -3.21
C CYS A 159 12.55 -18.64 -3.68
N GLY A 160 12.05 -19.59 -2.89
CA GLY A 160 11.90 -20.98 -3.31
C GLY A 160 13.19 -21.59 -3.86
N VAL A 161 14.27 -21.59 -3.08
CA VAL A 161 15.53 -22.25 -3.50
C VAL A 161 15.44 -23.73 -3.17
N LEU A 162 14.99 -24.54 -4.14
CA LEU A 162 14.59 -25.95 -3.94
C LEU A 162 15.57 -26.98 -4.52
N GLY A 163 16.78 -26.55 -4.89
CA GLY A 163 17.85 -27.43 -5.36
C GLY A 163 18.61 -26.86 -6.54
N GLY A 164 19.13 -27.75 -7.41
CA GLY A 164 19.96 -27.36 -8.55
C GLY A 164 21.40 -26.96 -8.17
N GLY A 165 21.87 -27.34 -6.98
CA GLY A 165 23.23 -27.07 -6.51
C GLY A 165 23.47 -25.64 -6.00
N LEU A 166 22.41 -24.82 -5.89
CA LEU A 166 22.54 -23.44 -5.39
C LEU A 166 22.44 -23.31 -3.87
N ASN A 167 22.04 -24.36 -3.14
CA ASN A 167 21.94 -24.34 -1.67
C ASN A 167 23.23 -23.82 -1.02
N GLU A 168 24.37 -24.36 -1.43
CA GLU A 168 25.68 -23.90 -0.98
C GLU A 168 25.89 -22.42 -1.31
N THR A 169 25.50 -21.96 -2.50
CA THR A 169 25.64 -20.55 -2.90
C THR A 169 24.88 -19.64 -1.93
N PHE A 170 23.70 -20.05 -1.47
CA PHE A 170 22.90 -19.33 -0.48
C PHE A 170 23.29 -19.63 0.98
N GLY A 171 24.23 -20.54 1.22
CA GLY A 171 24.79 -20.82 2.53
C GLY A 171 24.00 -21.79 3.40
N PHE A 172 23.09 -22.58 2.82
CA PHE A 172 22.34 -23.60 3.56
C PHE A 172 22.55 -24.99 2.95
N GLY A 173 22.35 -26.05 3.72
CA GLY A 173 22.40 -27.43 3.25
C GLY A 173 21.06 -27.87 2.66
N GLU A 174 19.97 -27.67 3.41
CA GLU A 174 18.63 -28.14 3.06
C GLU A 174 17.57 -27.04 3.24
N ALA A 175 16.55 -27.05 2.37
CA ALA A 175 15.33 -26.26 2.51
C ALA A 175 14.18 -27.19 2.88
N ILE A 176 13.63 -27.04 4.08
CA ILE A 176 12.53 -27.88 4.57
C ILE A 176 11.20 -27.14 4.37
N PRO A 177 10.21 -27.74 3.67
CA PRO A 177 8.89 -27.15 3.55
C PRO A 177 8.24 -26.94 4.91
N SER A 178 7.67 -25.75 5.12
CA SER A 178 6.85 -25.42 6.29
C SER A 178 5.66 -24.58 5.84
N LYS A 179 4.59 -24.61 6.63
CA LYS A 179 3.44 -23.71 6.48
C LYS A 179 2.93 -23.18 7.81
N SER A 180 3.67 -23.45 8.89
CA SER A 180 3.29 -23.13 10.26
C SER A 180 3.88 -21.81 10.76
N HIS A 181 4.66 -21.11 9.92
CA HIS A 181 5.37 -19.90 10.31
C HIS A 181 4.53 -18.65 10.06
N SER A 182 4.56 -17.75 11.03
CA SER A 182 3.73 -16.55 11.04
C SER A 182 4.51 -15.27 11.28
N GLU A 183 5.66 -15.35 11.95
CA GLU A 183 6.48 -14.18 12.27
C GLU A 183 7.93 -14.38 11.82
N VAL A 184 8.56 -13.30 11.38
CA VAL A 184 9.97 -13.28 11.01
C VAL A 184 10.66 -12.22 11.84
N ARG A 185 11.77 -12.59 12.47
CA ARG A 185 12.60 -11.72 13.29
C ARG A 185 14.01 -11.64 12.75
N PHE A 186 14.53 -10.43 12.58
CA PHE A 186 15.94 -10.24 12.24
C PHE A 186 16.83 -10.74 13.39
N ALA A 187 17.77 -11.62 13.07
CA ALA A 187 18.60 -12.32 14.06
C ALA A 187 19.90 -11.57 14.36
N VAL A 188 20.36 -10.73 13.42
CA VAL A 188 21.62 -9.99 13.51
C VAL A 188 21.40 -8.53 13.14
N THR A 189 22.10 -7.64 13.85
CA THR A 189 22.28 -6.26 13.37
C THR A 189 23.37 -6.27 12.31
N ASN A 190 23.07 -5.75 11.13
CA ASN A 190 24.04 -5.59 10.07
C ASN A 190 23.76 -4.33 9.25
N LEU A 191 24.53 -4.15 8.19
CA LEU A 191 24.40 -2.98 7.32
C LEU A 191 23.01 -2.86 6.67
N HIS A 192 22.29 -3.97 6.45
CA HIS A 192 20.97 -3.96 5.82
C HIS A 192 19.85 -3.59 6.78
N THR A 193 20.01 -3.91 8.06
CA THR A 193 19.05 -3.62 9.13
C THR A 193 19.40 -2.37 9.93
N ALA A 194 20.47 -1.65 9.56
CA ALA A 194 20.96 -0.48 10.28
C ALA A 194 19.93 0.66 10.41
N GLU A 195 18.98 0.78 9.47
CA GLU A 195 17.91 1.78 9.51
C GLU A 195 16.69 1.33 10.35
N PHE A 196 16.68 0.10 10.89
CA PHE A 196 15.57 -0.44 11.68
C PHE A 196 15.76 -0.09 13.15
N THR A 197 14.93 0.84 13.63
CA THR A 197 15.05 1.51 14.93
C THR A 197 13.81 1.36 15.80
N ASP A 198 12.70 0.83 15.27
CA ASP A 198 11.48 0.52 16.01
C ASP A 198 11.35 -0.99 16.24
N PRO A 199 10.90 -1.46 17.42
CA PRO A 199 10.69 -2.89 17.67
C PRO A 199 9.80 -3.59 16.63
N ARG A 200 8.83 -2.89 16.03
CA ARG A 200 7.97 -3.46 14.97
C ARG A 200 8.70 -3.63 13.64
N GLU A 201 9.87 -3.00 13.46
CA GLU A 201 10.73 -3.21 12.30
C GLU A 201 11.62 -4.46 12.46
N TRP A 202 11.87 -4.90 13.70
CA TRP A 202 12.70 -6.06 14.01
C TRP A 202 11.95 -7.39 13.90
N THR A 203 10.64 -7.39 14.13
CA THR A 203 9.76 -8.55 13.99
C THR A 203 8.53 -8.19 13.16
N PHE A 204 8.39 -8.77 11.97
CA PHE A 204 7.24 -8.58 11.08
C PHE A 204 6.46 -9.87 10.90
N ARG A 205 5.20 -9.74 10.46
CA ARG A 205 4.30 -10.87 10.26
C ARG A 205 4.15 -11.21 8.79
N ILE A 206 4.09 -12.50 8.50
CA ILE A 206 3.87 -13.05 7.15
C ILE A 206 2.58 -13.89 7.09
N ALA A 207 2.04 -14.32 8.24
CA ALA A 207 0.71 -14.91 8.39
C ALA A 207 0.09 -14.50 9.73
N ASN A 208 -1.20 -14.78 9.90
CA ASN A 208 -1.90 -14.54 11.15
C ASN A 208 -1.46 -15.56 12.23
N PRO A 209 -0.78 -15.13 13.32
CA PRO A 209 -0.27 -16.04 14.35
C PRO A 209 -1.37 -16.71 15.17
N ARG A 210 -2.62 -16.27 15.08
CA ARG A 210 -3.78 -16.84 15.79
C ARG A 210 -4.58 -17.82 14.92
N ASN A 211 -4.23 -17.97 13.64
CA ASN A 211 -4.90 -18.86 12.72
C ASN A 211 -3.93 -19.94 12.24
N SER A 212 -4.02 -21.15 12.81
CA SER A 212 -3.15 -22.28 12.41
C SER A 212 -3.37 -22.76 10.98
N GLN A 213 -4.44 -22.31 10.31
CA GLN A 213 -4.70 -22.56 8.89
C GLN A 213 -4.15 -21.44 7.99
N ALA A 214 -3.74 -20.30 8.55
CA ALA A 214 -3.08 -19.25 7.77
C ALA A 214 -1.68 -19.75 7.42
N THR A 215 -1.42 -19.92 6.13
CA THR A 215 -0.15 -20.46 5.65
C THR A 215 0.71 -19.35 5.07
N ALA A 216 1.87 -19.11 5.67
CA ALA A 216 2.99 -18.40 5.06
C ALA A 216 4.30 -19.08 5.51
N GLY A 217 5.45 -18.62 5.02
CA GLY A 217 6.74 -19.22 5.36
C GLY A 217 6.88 -20.62 4.77
N SER A 218 6.89 -20.70 3.43
CA SER A 218 6.93 -21.93 2.65
C SER A 218 8.10 -22.85 2.98
N TYR A 219 9.23 -22.31 3.42
CA TYR A 219 10.46 -23.04 3.68
C TYR A 219 11.23 -22.48 4.88
N THR A 220 11.90 -23.38 5.59
CA THR A 220 12.96 -23.05 6.54
C THR A 220 14.29 -23.61 6.05
N PHE A 221 15.39 -22.91 6.35
CA PHE A 221 16.72 -23.29 5.90
C PHE A 221 17.55 -23.90 7.03
N ILE A 222 18.16 -25.05 6.75
CA ILE A 222 19.09 -25.69 7.68
C ILE A 222 20.52 -25.50 7.16
N GLY A 223 21.42 -25.04 8.02
CA GLY A 223 22.86 -24.94 7.73
C GLY A 223 23.48 -26.31 7.42
N GLU A 224 24.76 -26.32 7.01
CA GLU A 224 25.45 -27.58 6.69
C GLU A 224 25.37 -28.61 7.84
N VAL A 225 24.64 -29.71 7.61
CA VAL A 225 24.81 -30.95 8.36
C VAL A 225 25.82 -31.79 7.57
N SER A 226 27.11 -31.43 7.67
CA SER A 226 28.15 -32.35 7.20
C SER A 226 28.16 -33.55 8.16
N GLY A 227 27.78 -34.72 7.64
CA GLY A 227 27.39 -35.93 8.38
C GLY A 227 28.43 -36.61 9.26
N THR A 228 29.37 -35.91 9.90
CA THR A 228 30.30 -36.51 10.88
C THR A 228 30.78 -35.61 12.02
N LYS A 229 30.22 -34.41 12.28
CA LYS A 229 30.56 -33.65 13.50
C LYS A 229 29.36 -32.95 14.12
N ARG A 230 29.32 -32.96 15.46
CA ARG A 230 28.26 -32.40 16.31
C ARG A 230 27.91 -30.94 15.94
N PRO A 231 26.70 -30.44 16.30
CA PRO A 231 26.17 -29.12 15.91
C PRO A 231 26.87 -27.87 16.46
N ARG A 232 28.15 -27.92 16.81
CA ARG A 232 28.86 -26.81 17.49
C ARG A 232 29.71 -25.93 16.57
N GLU A 233 29.82 -26.22 15.28
CA GLU A 233 30.71 -25.49 14.35
C GLU A 233 30.07 -25.11 13.01
N SER A 234 28.73 -25.12 12.87
CA SER A 234 28.12 -24.49 11.70
C SER A 234 28.18 -22.96 11.87
N ASN A 235 29.06 -22.28 11.15
CA ASN A 235 29.09 -20.80 11.04
C ASN A 235 27.85 -20.24 10.30
N PHE A 236 26.77 -21.00 10.19
CA PHE A 236 25.52 -20.58 9.59
C PHE A 236 24.83 -19.57 10.49
N GLN A 237 24.89 -18.29 10.10
CA GLN A 237 24.20 -17.20 10.79
C GLN A 237 23.12 -16.63 9.87
N PRO A 238 21.84 -17.03 10.06
CA PRO A 238 20.76 -16.52 9.22
C PRO A 238 20.57 -15.01 9.46
N LEU A 239 20.13 -14.31 8.42
CA LEU A 239 19.77 -12.89 8.52
C LEU A 239 18.52 -12.71 9.38
N ALA A 240 17.56 -13.63 9.24
CA ALA A 240 16.33 -13.64 9.99
C ALA A 240 15.88 -15.07 10.31
N VAL A 241 15.14 -15.22 11.40
CA VAL A 241 14.61 -16.48 11.90
C VAL A 241 13.09 -16.39 12.06
N TYR A 242 12.42 -17.53 11.99
CA TYR A 242 11.02 -17.66 12.36
C TYR A 242 10.82 -17.66 13.87
N GLU A 243 9.57 -17.66 14.33
CA GLU A 243 9.21 -17.70 15.74
C GLU A 243 9.72 -18.95 16.48
N ASP A 244 9.96 -20.06 15.77
CA ASP A 244 10.51 -21.31 16.31
C ASP A 244 12.05 -21.33 16.35
N GLY A 245 12.70 -20.26 15.91
CA GLY A 245 14.16 -20.11 15.86
C GLY A 245 14.81 -20.70 14.60
N THR A 246 14.06 -21.33 13.71
CA THR A 246 14.59 -21.84 12.44
C THR A 246 14.82 -20.72 11.43
N ALA A 247 15.69 -20.91 10.43
CA ALA A 247 16.09 -19.81 9.55
C ALA A 247 15.04 -19.45 8.51
N ALA A 248 14.62 -18.19 8.51
CA ALA A 248 13.67 -17.61 7.57
C ALA A 248 14.35 -16.93 6.38
N ILE A 249 15.52 -16.31 6.61
CA ILE A 249 16.39 -15.79 5.56
C ILE A 249 17.80 -16.34 5.77
N SER A 250 18.29 -17.14 4.82
CA SER A 250 19.70 -17.51 4.76
C SER A 250 20.52 -16.42 4.09
N GLN A 251 21.80 -16.31 4.48
CA GLN A 251 22.73 -15.38 3.86
C GLN A 251 24.12 -16.03 3.75
N ARG A 252 24.81 -15.75 2.63
CA ARG A 252 26.22 -16.11 2.45
C ARG A 252 26.97 -14.95 1.81
N HIS A 253 28.07 -14.56 2.44
CA HIS A 253 29.01 -13.60 1.88
C HIS A 253 30.13 -14.31 1.12
N PHE A 254 30.64 -13.65 0.08
CA PHE A 254 31.69 -14.17 -0.79
C PHE A 254 32.92 -13.26 -0.76
N PRO A 255 34.13 -13.82 -0.97
CA PRO A 255 35.32 -13.01 -1.25
C PRO A 255 35.05 -12.03 -2.39
N GLY A 256 35.45 -10.77 -2.23
CA GLY A 256 35.15 -9.69 -3.17
C GLY A 256 33.89 -8.87 -2.84
N GLY A 257 33.20 -9.18 -1.73
CA GLY A 257 32.14 -8.33 -1.18
C GLY A 257 30.72 -8.64 -1.65
N GLY A 258 30.54 -9.67 -2.48
CA GLY A 258 29.22 -10.11 -2.93
C GLY A 258 28.49 -10.99 -1.92
N ALA A 259 27.19 -11.18 -2.13
CA ALA A 259 26.34 -11.92 -1.19
C ALA A 259 25.15 -12.62 -1.85
N ALA A 260 24.68 -13.71 -1.25
CA ALA A 260 23.47 -14.41 -1.67
C ALA A 260 22.48 -14.51 -0.51
N TYR A 261 21.18 -14.35 -0.81
CA TYR A 261 20.09 -14.34 0.16
C TYR A 261 18.92 -15.21 -0.32
N ALA A 262 18.50 -16.20 0.46
CA ALA A 262 17.29 -16.98 0.17
C ALA A 262 16.18 -16.63 1.16
N PHE A 263 14.99 -16.35 0.66
CA PHE A 263 13.79 -16.05 1.45
C PHE A 263 12.92 -17.29 1.57
N GLY A 264 12.51 -17.61 2.81
CA GLY A 264 11.69 -18.77 3.12
C GLY A 264 10.20 -18.60 2.78
N TRP A 265 9.79 -17.44 2.25
CA TRP A 265 8.42 -17.15 1.81
C TRP A 265 8.41 -16.49 0.44
N ASP A 266 7.24 -16.50 -0.19
CA ASP A 266 7.01 -15.82 -1.46
C ASP A 266 6.78 -14.31 -1.23
N LEU A 267 7.80 -13.51 -1.57
CA LEU A 267 7.79 -12.05 -1.41
C LEU A 267 6.74 -11.37 -2.31
N GLY A 268 6.56 -11.82 -3.55
CA GLY A 268 5.56 -11.24 -4.45
C GLY A 268 4.14 -11.52 -3.96
N ASN A 269 3.90 -12.73 -3.47
CA ASN A 269 2.61 -13.13 -2.93
C ASN A 269 2.25 -12.38 -1.63
N ILE A 270 3.18 -12.25 -0.66
CA ILE A 270 2.87 -11.53 0.60
C ILE A 270 2.61 -10.03 0.36
N ILE A 271 3.32 -9.42 -0.60
CA ILE A 271 3.03 -8.03 -1.01
C ILE A 271 1.60 -7.94 -1.56
N LEU A 272 1.22 -8.85 -2.45
CA LEU A 272 -0.13 -8.88 -3.00
C LEU A 272 -1.20 -9.23 -1.95
N ILE A 273 -0.90 -10.01 -0.91
CA ILE A 273 -1.83 -10.25 0.21
C ILE A 273 -2.20 -8.90 0.88
N GLY A 274 -1.22 -8.05 1.18
CA GLY A 274 -1.44 -6.71 1.72
C GLY A 274 -2.16 -5.80 0.73
N HIS A 275 -1.61 -5.62 -0.48
CA HIS A 275 -2.18 -4.72 -1.50
C HIS A 275 -3.61 -5.08 -1.92
N ASN A 276 -3.98 -6.37 -1.82
CA ASN A 276 -5.32 -6.85 -2.16
C ASN A 276 -6.28 -6.89 -0.97
N ASN A 277 -5.92 -6.32 0.17
CA ASN A 277 -6.72 -6.31 1.40
C ASN A 277 -7.16 -7.72 1.82
N ARG A 278 -6.24 -8.68 1.74
CA ARG A 278 -6.44 -10.12 2.04
C ARG A 278 -5.58 -10.58 3.23
N GLU A 279 -5.18 -9.67 4.10
CA GLU A 279 -4.21 -9.96 5.16
C GLU A 279 -4.72 -10.96 6.21
N GLU A 280 -6.05 -11.11 6.36
CA GLU A 280 -6.68 -12.14 7.21
C GLU A 280 -6.14 -12.22 8.65
N GLY A 281 -5.85 -11.07 9.27
CA GLY A 281 -5.37 -10.94 10.65
C GLY A 281 -3.85 -11.08 10.86
N ILE A 282 -3.05 -10.88 9.81
CA ILE A 282 -1.63 -10.56 9.91
C ILE A 282 -1.44 -9.25 10.69
N ALA A 283 -2.19 -8.21 10.34
CA ALA A 283 -2.09 -6.88 10.92
C ALA A 283 -2.32 -6.90 12.43
N ARG A 284 -1.55 -6.09 13.17
CA ARG A 284 -1.68 -6.01 14.64
C ARG A 284 -2.85 -5.16 15.10
N ALA A 285 -3.34 -4.29 14.23
CA ALA A 285 -4.45 -3.39 14.46
C ALA A 285 -5.13 -3.09 13.12
N TYR A 286 -6.35 -2.58 13.16
CA TYR A 286 -7.08 -2.17 11.96
C TYR A 286 -6.54 -0.87 11.34
N VAL A 287 -6.22 0.13 12.16
CA VAL A 287 -5.78 1.48 11.73
C VAL A 287 -5.09 2.19 12.91
N ASN A 288 -4.62 3.43 12.71
CA ASN A 288 -4.05 4.31 13.75
C ASN A 288 -2.74 3.82 14.39
N GLN A 289 -2.13 2.76 13.88
CA GLN A 289 -0.89 2.21 14.41
C GLN A 289 0.18 2.03 13.34
N PHE A 290 1.42 1.94 13.78
CA PHE A 290 2.56 1.64 12.90
C PHE A 290 2.59 0.15 12.55
N GLU A 291 2.34 -0.22 11.29
CA GLU A 291 2.40 -1.60 10.79
C GLU A 291 3.34 -1.69 9.58
N PRO A 292 4.65 -1.89 9.80
CA PRO A 292 5.66 -1.80 8.75
C PRO A 292 5.95 -3.15 8.07
N SER A 293 5.05 -4.13 8.14
CA SER A 293 5.37 -5.52 7.81
C SER A 293 5.86 -5.71 6.35
N LEU A 294 5.27 -5.02 5.37
CA LEU A 294 5.81 -4.99 4.00
C LEU A 294 6.94 -3.97 3.86
N ASP A 295 6.84 -2.82 4.54
CA ASP A 295 7.83 -1.74 4.46
C ASP A 295 9.25 -2.21 4.79
N VAL A 296 9.43 -3.05 5.82
CA VAL A 296 10.74 -3.59 6.19
C VAL A 296 11.30 -4.55 5.15
N GLN A 297 10.46 -5.34 4.49
CA GLN A 297 10.88 -6.26 3.44
C GLN A 297 11.35 -5.47 2.21
N LEU A 298 10.61 -4.43 1.82
CA LEU A 298 10.99 -3.54 0.72
C LEU A 298 12.27 -2.75 1.02
N ARG A 299 12.41 -2.25 2.25
CA ARG A 299 13.62 -1.54 2.70
C ARG A 299 14.85 -2.46 2.74
N LEU A 300 14.69 -3.73 3.13
CA LEU A 300 15.74 -4.73 3.06
C LEU A 300 16.21 -4.92 1.60
N ILE A 301 15.28 -5.12 0.65
CA ILE A 301 15.62 -5.28 -0.77
C ILE A 301 16.31 -4.03 -1.32
N ARG A 302 15.81 -2.82 -0.97
CA ARG A 302 16.47 -1.55 -1.32
C ARG A 302 17.90 -1.50 -0.80
N SER A 303 18.12 -1.91 0.44
CA SER A 303 19.46 -1.91 1.03
C SER A 303 20.38 -2.91 0.34
N ILE A 304 19.92 -4.14 0.04
CA ILE A 304 20.69 -5.12 -0.72
C ILE A 304 21.05 -4.57 -2.10
N TYR A 305 20.11 -3.95 -2.81
CA TYR A 305 20.39 -3.30 -4.10
C TYR A 305 21.46 -2.20 -3.98
N ARG A 306 21.33 -1.29 -3.00
CA ARG A 306 22.30 -0.20 -2.81
C ARG A 306 23.73 -0.65 -2.53
N HIS A 307 23.89 -1.83 -1.95
CA HIS A 307 25.21 -2.39 -1.63
C HIS A 307 25.73 -3.35 -2.71
N GLY A 308 24.85 -4.10 -3.37
CA GLY A 308 25.23 -5.08 -4.39
C GLY A 308 25.41 -4.49 -5.80
N GLN A 309 24.82 -3.33 -6.10
CA GLN A 309 24.93 -2.67 -7.40
C GLN A 309 25.98 -1.55 -7.33
N PRO A 310 27.11 -1.65 -8.08
CA PRO A 310 28.03 -0.53 -8.22
C PRO A 310 27.31 0.70 -8.76
N GLY A 311 27.55 1.85 -8.12
CA GLY A 311 26.96 3.12 -8.54
C GLY A 311 25.46 3.25 -8.23
N ALA A 312 24.85 2.34 -7.46
CA ALA A 312 23.41 2.29 -7.22
C ALA A 312 22.80 3.66 -6.87
N VAL A 313 21.73 3.99 -7.59
CA VAL A 313 20.87 5.15 -7.32
C VAL A 313 19.46 4.66 -7.03
N THR A 314 18.79 5.32 -6.09
CA THR A 314 17.37 5.10 -5.78
C THR A 314 16.62 6.42 -5.88
N LEU A 315 15.34 6.32 -6.23
CA LEU A 315 14.44 7.46 -6.33
C LEU A 315 13.77 7.71 -4.97
N GLY A 316 13.78 8.96 -4.51
CA GLY A 316 13.07 9.36 -3.30
C GLY A 316 11.56 9.19 -3.43
N THR A 317 10.92 8.81 -2.32
CA THR A 317 9.49 8.50 -2.23
C THR A 317 8.65 9.70 -1.78
N VAL A 318 9.30 10.82 -1.47
CA VAL A 318 8.68 12.07 -1.03
C VAL A 318 9.18 13.24 -1.89
N PRO A 319 8.29 14.13 -2.35
CA PRO A 319 8.67 15.32 -3.12
C PRO A 319 9.62 16.25 -2.37
N PHE A 320 10.50 16.91 -3.13
CA PHE A 320 11.39 17.98 -2.68
C PHE A 320 12.29 17.62 -1.50
N ASN A 321 12.68 16.34 -1.38
CA ASN A 321 13.44 15.84 -0.25
C ASN A 321 12.83 16.22 1.12
N ARG A 322 11.49 16.29 1.19
CA ARG A 322 10.79 16.28 2.48
C ARG A 322 10.90 14.88 3.08
N SER A 323 10.75 14.78 4.40
CA SER A 323 10.88 13.49 5.09
C SER A 323 9.60 12.67 5.05
N LEU A 324 8.44 13.32 4.86
CA LEU A 324 7.12 12.72 4.92
C LEU A 324 6.19 13.40 3.91
N SER A 325 5.29 12.65 3.28
CA SER A 325 4.12 13.24 2.62
C SER A 325 2.89 13.04 3.49
N ILE A 326 2.12 14.10 3.69
CA ILE A 326 0.87 14.09 4.45
C ILE A 326 -0.27 14.41 3.49
N LEU A 327 -1.25 13.51 3.41
CA LEU A 327 -2.48 13.70 2.65
C LEU A 327 -3.61 13.90 3.67
N LEU A 328 -3.99 15.16 3.87
CA LEU A 328 -5.11 15.51 4.75
C LEU A 328 -6.41 15.33 3.97
N THR A 329 -7.24 14.40 4.43
CA THR A 329 -8.48 14.03 3.76
C THR A 329 -9.68 14.13 4.69
N HIS A 330 -10.82 14.47 4.13
CA HIS A 330 -12.04 14.74 4.87
C HIS A 330 -13.22 14.01 4.25
N ASP A 331 -13.93 13.23 5.06
CA ASP A 331 -15.15 12.57 4.62
C ASP A 331 -16.35 13.49 4.95
N VAL A 332 -17.18 13.72 3.94
CA VAL A 332 -18.34 14.63 3.95
C VAL A 332 -19.59 13.81 3.65
N ASP A 333 -20.18 13.27 4.70
CA ASP A 333 -21.13 12.16 4.70
C ASP A 333 -22.45 12.45 5.43
N TYR A 334 -22.64 13.65 6.00
CA TYR A 334 -23.94 14.10 6.47
C TYR A 334 -24.18 15.60 6.24
N SER A 335 -25.40 16.05 6.51
CA SER A 335 -25.89 17.39 6.18
C SER A 335 -25.04 18.57 6.63
N LYS A 336 -24.54 18.60 7.87
CA LYS A 336 -23.68 19.71 8.33
C LYS A 336 -22.19 19.50 8.02
N SER A 337 -21.78 18.30 7.61
CA SER A 337 -20.38 18.05 7.20
C SER A 337 -19.96 19.01 6.10
N LEU A 338 -20.80 19.25 5.10
CA LEU A 338 -20.42 20.11 3.97
C LEU A 338 -20.24 21.58 4.36
N SER A 339 -21.06 22.11 5.28
CA SER A 339 -20.84 23.46 5.81
C SER A 339 -19.57 23.54 6.67
N ASN A 340 -19.34 22.53 7.52
CA ASN A 340 -18.17 22.46 8.38
C ASN A 340 -16.87 22.27 7.58
N ALA A 341 -16.92 21.56 6.45
CA ALA A 341 -15.80 21.33 5.56
C ALA A 341 -15.11 22.63 5.11
N ILE A 342 -15.86 23.74 5.02
CA ILE A 342 -15.32 25.07 4.73
C ILE A 342 -14.34 25.54 5.81
N GLU A 343 -14.60 25.26 7.08
CA GLU A 343 -13.70 25.63 8.18
C GLU A 343 -12.38 24.84 8.11
N PHE A 344 -12.46 23.53 7.86
CA PHE A 344 -11.27 22.69 7.63
C PHE A 344 -10.46 23.17 6.41
N ALA A 345 -11.15 23.49 5.32
CA ALA A 345 -10.52 24.08 4.13
C ALA A 345 -9.87 25.44 4.44
N SER A 346 -10.47 26.24 5.33
CA SER A 346 -9.94 27.55 5.73
C SER A 346 -8.64 27.41 6.50
N VAL A 347 -8.57 26.47 7.44
CA VAL A 347 -7.33 26.13 8.17
C VAL A 347 -6.25 25.67 7.19
N ALA A 348 -6.56 24.73 6.30
CA ALA A 348 -5.63 24.23 5.29
C ALA A 348 -5.11 25.36 4.37
N LYS A 349 -6.02 26.19 3.84
CA LYS A 349 -5.67 27.32 2.97
C LYS A 349 -4.83 28.37 3.68
N SER A 350 -5.16 28.70 4.93
CA SER A 350 -4.39 29.66 5.75
C SER A 350 -2.98 29.14 6.04
N ALA A 351 -2.83 27.82 6.16
CA ALA A 351 -1.55 27.16 6.22
C ALA A 351 -0.89 26.97 4.83
N GLY A 352 -1.46 27.45 3.73
CA GLY A 352 -0.89 27.30 2.39
C GLY A 352 -0.77 25.85 1.91
N ILE A 353 -1.59 24.96 2.45
CA ILE A 353 -1.67 23.55 2.06
C ILE A 353 -2.99 23.26 1.33
N LYS A 354 -3.09 22.08 0.73
CA LYS A 354 -4.30 21.56 0.10
C LYS A 354 -4.76 20.29 0.80
N SER A 355 -6.06 20.04 0.77
CA SER A 355 -6.71 18.84 1.31
C SER A 355 -7.68 18.25 0.29
N THR A 356 -8.05 16.99 0.48
CA THR A 356 -9.07 16.28 -0.31
C THR A 356 -10.35 16.11 0.50
N PHE A 357 -11.49 16.49 -0.07
CA PHE A 357 -12.81 16.29 0.53
C PHE A 357 -13.55 15.21 -0.28
N PHE A 358 -13.74 14.04 0.30
CA PHE A 358 -14.55 12.97 -0.26
C PHE A 358 -16.01 13.28 0.08
N VAL A 359 -16.80 13.64 -0.94
CA VAL A 359 -18.17 14.11 -0.77
C VAL A 359 -19.17 13.05 -1.20
N GLN A 360 -20.08 12.72 -0.29
CA GLN A 360 -21.20 11.84 -0.59
C GLN A 360 -22.27 12.64 -1.34
N THR A 361 -22.78 12.09 -2.43
CA THR A 361 -23.84 12.73 -3.21
C THR A 361 -25.22 12.20 -2.80
N LYS A 362 -25.58 12.35 -1.51
CA LYS A 362 -26.83 11.81 -0.96
C LYS A 362 -28.05 12.66 -1.39
N TYR A 363 -28.80 12.15 -2.37
CA TYR A 363 -30.05 12.74 -2.85
C TYR A 363 -31.29 11.89 -2.57
N VAL A 364 -31.13 10.69 -2.00
CA VAL A 364 -32.21 9.81 -1.53
C VAL A 364 -32.20 9.79 -0.01
N ARG A 365 -33.34 10.06 0.63
CA ARG A 365 -33.51 9.90 2.08
C ARG A 365 -33.79 8.43 2.40
N ASP A 366 -33.01 7.86 3.32
CA ASP A 366 -33.17 6.46 3.73
C ASP A 366 -32.66 6.22 5.16
N TYR A 367 -32.37 4.97 5.53
CA TYR A 367 -31.85 4.61 6.85
C TYR A 367 -30.53 5.30 7.21
N GLU A 368 -29.67 5.50 6.22
CA GLU A 368 -28.30 5.94 6.46
C GLU A 368 -28.26 7.43 6.79
N ASN A 369 -28.90 8.27 5.97
CA ASN A 369 -28.85 9.72 6.11
C ASN A 369 -30.03 10.44 5.45
N ASP A 370 -30.25 11.69 5.86
CA ASP A 370 -31.12 12.64 5.18
C ASP A 370 -30.48 13.14 3.86
N ILE A 371 -31.25 13.78 3.01
CA ILE A 371 -30.80 14.43 1.77
C ILE A 371 -29.97 15.66 2.12
N PHE A 372 -28.75 15.73 1.60
CA PHE A 372 -27.90 16.91 1.73
C PHE A 372 -27.16 17.29 0.44
N PHE A 373 -27.27 16.47 -0.62
CA PHE A 373 -26.85 16.87 -1.95
C PHE A 373 -28.01 17.54 -2.70
N HIS A 374 -28.19 18.83 -2.44
CA HIS A 374 -29.22 19.68 -3.07
C HIS A 374 -28.64 21.04 -3.48
N ASP A 375 -29.48 21.99 -3.92
CA ASP A 375 -29.02 23.26 -4.51
C ASP A 375 -28.08 24.08 -3.61
N GLN A 376 -28.19 23.95 -2.28
CA GLN A 376 -27.32 24.65 -1.32
C GLN A 376 -25.94 23.99 -1.18
N ALA A 377 -25.78 22.73 -1.57
CA ALA A 377 -24.48 22.06 -1.59
C ALA A 377 -23.58 22.60 -2.71
N ILE A 378 -24.16 22.98 -3.85
CA ILE A 378 -23.41 23.39 -5.05
C ILE A 378 -22.50 24.60 -4.78
N PRO A 379 -22.97 25.72 -4.16
CA PRO A 379 -22.10 26.84 -3.81
C PRO A 379 -20.94 26.45 -2.87
N LEU A 380 -21.19 25.58 -1.89
CA LEU A 380 -20.16 25.13 -0.94
C LEU A 380 -19.08 24.29 -1.63
N LEU A 381 -19.47 23.40 -2.56
CA LEU A 381 -18.51 22.62 -3.35
C LEU A 381 -17.66 23.51 -4.26
N LYS A 382 -18.27 24.53 -4.89
CA LYS A 382 -17.53 25.53 -5.66
C LYS A 382 -16.59 26.34 -4.78
N GLN A 383 -16.98 26.62 -3.54
CA GLN A 383 -16.12 27.29 -2.57
C GLN A 383 -14.91 26.44 -2.20
N LEU A 384 -15.07 25.13 -1.92
CA LEU A 384 -13.94 24.22 -1.68
C LEU A 384 -12.95 24.23 -2.84
N VAL A 385 -13.45 24.12 -4.08
CA VAL A 385 -12.61 24.20 -5.29
C VAL A 385 -11.94 25.58 -5.41
N GLY A 386 -12.67 26.67 -5.17
CA GLY A 386 -12.12 28.03 -5.18
C GLY A 386 -11.07 28.29 -4.08
N MET A 387 -11.04 27.46 -3.04
CA MET A 387 -10.01 27.45 -2.01
C MET A 387 -8.78 26.60 -2.40
N GLY A 388 -8.82 25.92 -3.55
CA GLY A 388 -7.73 25.07 -4.05
C GLY A 388 -7.77 23.65 -3.51
N MET A 389 -8.89 23.24 -2.89
CA MET A 389 -9.08 21.90 -2.35
C MET A 389 -9.55 20.93 -3.45
N GLU A 390 -9.22 19.65 -3.27
CA GLU A 390 -9.76 18.60 -4.13
C GLU A 390 -11.15 18.17 -3.64
N VAL A 391 -12.07 17.94 -4.58
CA VAL A 391 -13.33 17.24 -4.34
C VAL A 391 -13.24 15.84 -4.94
N GLY A 392 -13.28 14.82 -4.09
CA GLY A 392 -13.34 13.40 -4.43
C GLY A 392 -14.74 12.83 -4.26
N SER A 393 -15.00 11.67 -4.87
CA SER A 393 -16.28 10.97 -4.70
C SER A 393 -16.29 10.11 -3.43
N HIS A 394 -17.39 10.18 -2.69
CA HIS A 394 -17.68 9.34 -1.53
C HIS A 394 -18.97 8.53 -1.67
N SER A 395 -19.20 8.01 -2.88
CA SER A 395 -20.41 7.25 -3.25
C SER A 395 -21.71 8.08 -3.22
N VAL A 396 -22.83 7.44 -3.54
CA VAL A 396 -24.19 8.01 -3.46
C VAL A 396 -24.83 7.64 -2.12
N ALA A 397 -24.88 6.35 -1.83
CA ALA A 397 -25.70 5.81 -0.74
C ALA A 397 -24.99 5.81 0.61
N HIS A 398 -23.65 5.72 0.62
CA HIS A 398 -22.84 5.39 1.80
C HIS A 398 -23.29 4.05 2.42
N SER A 399 -23.51 3.04 1.57
CA SER A 399 -24.06 1.76 2.00
C SER A 399 -23.04 0.98 2.85
N PRO A 400 -23.42 0.50 4.06
CA PRO A 400 -22.57 -0.38 4.86
C PRO A 400 -22.25 -1.72 4.18
N VAL A 401 -23.07 -2.12 3.21
CA VAL A 401 -22.92 -3.37 2.44
C VAL A 401 -22.40 -3.13 1.03
N PHE A 402 -21.72 -2.00 0.78
CA PHE A 402 -21.12 -1.71 -0.53
C PHE A 402 -20.18 -2.84 -1.01
N ALA A 403 -19.45 -3.49 -0.10
CA ALA A 403 -18.58 -4.62 -0.41
C ALA A 403 -19.28 -5.82 -1.09
N THR A 404 -20.62 -5.92 -1.01
CA THR A 404 -21.39 -7.01 -1.62
C THR A 404 -22.16 -6.57 -2.88
N PHE A 405 -22.00 -5.34 -3.34
CA PHE A 405 -22.72 -4.86 -4.52
C PHE A 405 -22.28 -5.59 -5.77
N GLU A 406 -23.24 -5.84 -6.67
CA GLU A 406 -22.92 -6.26 -8.03
C GLU A 406 -22.32 -5.10 -8.83
N SER A 407 -21.57 -5.39 -9.89
CA SER A 407 -20.90 -4.37 -10.70
C SER A 407 -21.85 -3.33 -11.28
N GLY A 408 -23.09 -3.71 -11.62
CA GLY A 408 -24.01 -2.87 -12.37
C GLY A 408 -23.87 -3.05 -13.89
N THR A 409 -24.80 -2.42 -14.61
CA THR A 409 -24.99 -2.50 -16.06
C THR A 409 -24.16 -1.49 -16.84
N GLY A 410 -23.70 -0.43 -16.15
CA GLY A 410 -23.07 0.75 -16.75
C GLY A 410 -24.06 1.73 -17.35
N LEU A 411 -25.36 1.56 -17.09
CA LEU A 411 -26.46 2.43 -17.53
C LEU A 411 -27.10 3.21 -16.37
N GLU A 412 -26.56 3.11 -15.15
CA GLU A 412 -27.07 3.80 -13.96
C GLU A 412 -26.94 5.32 -14.12
N THR A 413 -28.06 6.06 -14.14
CA THR A 413 -28.04 7.51 -14.38
C THR A 413 -28.79 8.25 -13.29
N TYR A 414 -28.36 9.46 -12.93
CA TYR A 414 -29.16 10.39 -12.15
C TYR A 414 -30.33 10.94 -12.98
N PRO A 415 -31.55 11.06 -12.42
CA PRO A 415 -31.97 10.64 -11.08
C PRO A 415 -32.52 9.21 -11.00
N ASP A 416 -32.47 8.43 -12.09
CA ASP A 416 -33.09 7.09 -12.18
C ASP A 416 -32.41 6.03 -11.28
N TYR A 417 -31.11 6.16 -11.02
CA TYR A 417 -30.38 5.38 -10.02
C TYR A 417 -30.73 5.92 -8.64
N ALA A 418 -31.46 5.15 -7.83
CA ALA A 418 -31.92 5.58 -6.51
C ALA A 418 -31.69 4.44 -5.49
N PRO A 419 -30.42 4.17 -5.13
CA PRO A 419 -30.10 3.14 -4.15
C PRO A 419 -30.75 3.49 -2.81
N PHE A 420 -31.29 2.48 -2.12
CA PHE A 420 -32.04 2.69 -0.87
C PHE A 420 -31.49 1.81 0.24
N VAL A 421 -30.79 2.42 1.20
CA VAL A 421 -30.29 1.75 2.40
C VAL A 421 -31.48 1.53 3.34
N ARG A 422 -31.84 0.26 3.57
CA ARG A 422 -32.95 -0.08 4.47
C ARG A 422 -32.49 -0.21 5.92
N ASP A 423 -31.30 -0.78 6.10
CA ASP A 423 -30.68 -1.08 7.37
C ASP A 423 -29.17 -1.37 7.16
N ARG A 424 -28.42 -1.52 8.26
CA ARG A 424 -26.97 -1.83 8.24
C ARG A 424 -26.58 -3.09 7.46
N LYS A 425 -27.52 -3.94 7.06
CA LYS A 425 -27.25 -5.22 6.36
C LYS A 425 -27.88 -5.28 4.98
N THR A 426 -28.65 -4.27 4.57
CA THR A 426 -29.48 -4.35 3.38
C THR A 426 -29.54 -3.01 2.66
N THR A 427 -29.14 -3.01 1.39
CA THR A 427 -29.38 -1.91 0.46
C THR A 427 -30.05 -2.48 -0.79
N ARG A 428 -31.08 -1.79 -1.28
CA ARG A 428 -31.77 -2.13 -2.52
C ARG A 428 -31.23 -1.27 -3.65
N ASP A 429 -31.23 -1.85 -4.86
CA ASP A 429 -30.93 -1.15 -6.11
C ASP A 429 -29.54 -0.49 -6.16
N GLY A 430 -28.64 -0.91 -5.27
CA GLY A 430 -27.25 -0.48 -5.22
C GLY A 430 -26.36 -1.29 -6.15
N THR A 431 -25.50 -0.63 -6.91
CA THR A 431 -24.48 -1.25 -7.77
C THR A 431 -23.16 -0.48 -7.71
N ILE A 432 -22.03 -1.16 -7.96
CA ILE A 432 -20.71 -0.52 -7.92
C ILE A 432 -20.64 0.64 -8.91
N LEU A 433 -21.00 0.39 -10.17
CA LEU A 433 -20.98 1.43 -11.19
C LEU A 433 -21.96 2.56 -10.89
N GLY A 434 -23.14 2.28 -10.32
CA GLY A 434 -24.08 3.31 -9.91
C GLY A 434 -23.48 4.23 -8.84
N GLU A 435 -22.93 3.66 -7.77
CA GLU A 435 -22.27 4.44 -6.70
C GLU A 435 -21.13 5.31 -7.24
N LEU A 436 -20.37 4.83 -8.22
CA LEU A 436 -19.22 5.53 -8.78
C LEU A 436 -19.60 6.57 -9.84
N ARG A 437 -20.32 6.16 -10.89
CA ARG A 437 -20.55 7.01 -12.08
C ARG A 437 -21.54 8.13 -11.80
N VAL A 438 -22.54 7.88 -10.95
CA VAL A 438 -23.55 8.87 -10.62
C VAL A 438 -22.98 9.93 -9.67
N SER A 439 -22.27 9.51 -8.62
CA SER A 439 -21.62 10.46 -7.71
C SER A 439 -20.57 11.33 -8.43
N LYS A 440 -19.74 10.71 -9.27
CA LYS A 440 -18.78 11.42 -10.13
C LYS A 440 -19.49 12.47 -11.00
N PHE A 441 -20.53 12.07 -11.74
CA PHE A 441 -21.28 12.97 -12.61
C PHE A 441 -21.88 14.16 -11.86
N LEU A 442 -22.47 13.93 -10.68
CA LEU A 442 -23.08 14.98 -9.86
C LEU A 442 -22.03 15.99 -9.37
N LEU A 443 -20.89 15.49 -8.87
CA LEU A 443 -19.80 16.34 -8.39
C LEU A 443 -19.18 17.15 -9.55
N GLU A 444 -18.85 16.51 -10.67
CA GLU A 444 -18.29 17.19 -11.86
C GLU A 444 -19.26 18.23 -12.44
N SER A 445 -20.57 17.96 -12.38
CA SER A 445 -21.60 18.92 -12.80
C SER A 445 -21.67 20.13 -11.86
N ALA A 446 -21.53 19.91 -10.56
CA ALA A 446 -21.57 20.96 -9.54
C ALA A 446 -20.30 21.84 -9.55
N THR A 447 -19.13 21.23 -9.66
CA THR A 447 -17.83 21.90 -9.50
C THR A 447 -17.18 22.33 -10.81
N ARG A 448 -17.54 21.70 -11.94
CA ARG A 448 -16.83 21.83 -13.23
C ARG A 448 -15.36 21.39 -13.16
N THR A 449 -15.01 20.52 -12.22
CA THR A 449 -13.68 19.92 -12.08
C THR A 449 -13.76 18.42 -12.28
N ALA A 450 -12.75 17.80 -12.90
CA ALA A 450 -12.67 16.36 -13.00
C ALA A 450 -12.53 15.70 -11.61
N VAL A 451 -13.34 14.69 -11.33
CA VAL A 451 -13.26 13.90 -10.09
C VAL A 451 -12.44 12.64 -10.37
N ARG A 452 -11.24 12.58 -9.78
CA ARG A 452 -10.24 11.52 -10.03
C ARG A 452 -9.92 10.65 -8.81
N SER A 453 -10.52 10.97 -7.66
CA SER A 453 -10.27 10.30 -6.38
C SER A 453 -11.56 9.74 -5.80
N PHE A 454 -11.48 8.54 -5.20
CA PHE A 454 -12.60 7.88 -4.54
C PHE A 454 -12.23 7.30 -3.18
N ARG A 455 -13.18 7.38 -2.25
CA ARG A 455 -13.20 6.62 -1.00
C ARG A 455 -14.61 6.09 -0.79
N PRO A 456 -14.81 4.79 -0.52
CA PRO A 456 -16.13 4.28 -0.16
C PRO A 456 -16.49 4.65 1.28
N GLY A 457 -17.79 4.79 1.54
CA GLY A 457 -18.31 4.87 2.91
C GLY A 457 -17.95 3.64 3.73
N GLU A 458 -17.73 3.83 5.03
CA GLU A 458 -17.34 2.77 5.98
C GLU A 458 -16.05 2.00 5.56
N LEU A 459 -15.27 2.55 4.62
CA LEU A 459 -14.19 1.85 3.89
C LEU A 459 -14.63 0.48 3.30
N SER A 460 -15.93 0.26 3.13
CA SER A 460 -16.52 -0.98 2.65
C SER A 460 -16.21 -1.11 1.16
N ASN A 461 -15.31 -2.00 0.75
CA ASN A 461 -14.85 -2.05 -0.64
C ASN A 461 -15.10 -3.41 -1.31
N PRO A 462 -15.81 -3.46 -2.45
CA PRO A 462 -15.99 -4.70 -3.20
C PRO A 462 -14.71 -5.16 -3.88
N TYR A 463 -14.64 -6.47 -4.14
CA TYR A 463 -13.46 -7.08 -4.76
C TYR A 463 -13.18 -6.56 -6.18
N SER A 464 -14.24 -6.23 -6.91
CA SER A 464 -14.21 -5.67 -8.27
C SER A 464 -14.19 -4.14 -8.32
N LEU A 465 -13.96 -3.47 -7.19
CA LEU A 465 -13.85 -2.02 -7.14
C LEU A 465 -12.75 -1.48 -8.08
N PRO A 466 -11.52 -2.05 -8.15
CA PRO A 466 -10.45 -1.50 -8.97
C PRO A 466 -10.81 -1.33 -10.46
N GLU A 467 -11.38 -2.35 -11.09
CA GLU A 467 -11.78 -2.29 -12.50
C GLU A 467 -12.96 -1.36 -12.74
N SER A 468 -13.83 -1.18 -11.74
CA SER A 468 -14.95 -0.26 -11.80
C SER A 468 -14.48 1.20 -11.70
N LEU A 469 -13.50 1.48 -10.83
CA LEU A 469 -12.83 2.79 -10.75
C LEU A 469 -12.16 3.14 -12.07
N HIS A 470 -11.43 2.19 -12.65
CA HIS A 470 -10.79 2.38 -13.95
C HIS A 470 -11.81 2.69 -15.06
N ALA A 471 -12.94 1.98 -15.09
CA ALA A 471 -13.99 2.18 -16.08
C ALA A 471 -14.67 3.57 -16.01
N VAL A 472 -14.68 4.22 -14.84
CA VAL A 472 -15.21 5.59 -14.66
C VAL A 472 -14.11 6.67 -14.62
N GLU A 473 -12.88 6.29 -14.99
CA GLU A 473 -11.69 7.15 -15.01
C GLU A 473 -11.35 7.82 -13.66
N ILE A 474 -11.65 7.14 -12.56
CA ILE A 474 -11.07 7.47 -11.25
C ILE A 474 -9.70 6.77 -11.20
N LEU A 475 -8.66 7.48 -10.78
CA LEU A 475 -7.26 7.00 -10.82
C LEU A 475 -6.66 6.79 -9.44
N HIS A 476 -7.29 7.36 -8.42
CA HIS A 476 -6.78 7.35 -7.05
C HIS A 476 -7.85 6.83 -6.10
N SER A 477 -7.48 5.86 -5.28
CA SER A 477 -8.35 5.20 -4.33
C SER A 477 -7.77 5.35 -2.92
N SER A 478 -8.62 5.58 -1.92
CA SER A 478 -8.23 5.57 -0.51
C SER A 478 -9.28 4.79 0.28
N SER A 479 -9.35 3.50 -0.01
CA SER A 479 -10.40 2.54 0.36
C SER A 479 -9.97 1.50 1.39
N VAL A 480 -8.69 1.50 1.77
CA VAL A 480 -8.10 0.55 2.72
C VAL A 480 -7.27 1.30 3.77
N THR A 481 -6.98 0.65 4.88
CA THR A 481 -6.10 1.19 5.92
C THR A 481 -4.65 0.70 5.71
N ALA A 482 -3.68 1.46 6.21
CA ALA A 482 -2.26 1.10 6.12
C ALA A 482 -1.95 -0.20 6.85
N ASN A 483 -2.63 -0.45 7.97
CA ASN A 483 -2.44 -1.68 8.71
C ASN A 483 -3.04 -2.88 7.97
N SER A 484 -4.25 -2.77 7.41
CA SER A 484 -4.84 -3.87 6.62
C SER A 484 -4.13 -4.09 5.29
N SER A 485 -3.43 -3.08 4.76
CA SER A 485 -2.53 -3.25 3.62
C SER A 485 -1.10 -3.62 3.99
N LEU A 486 -0.77 -3.68 5.29
CA LEU A 486 0.56 -4.01 5.82
C LEU A 486 1.68 -3.05 5.38
N THR A 487 1.33 -1.87 4.87
CA THR A 487 2.25 -0.88 4.33
C THR A 487 1.74 0.55 4.50
N HIS A 488 2.67 1.48 4.71
CA HIS A 488 2.39 2.93 4.66
C HIS A 488 2.85 3.58 3.35
N PHE A 489 3.17 2.79 2.31
CA PHE A 489 3.43 3.31 0.97
C PHE A 489 2.18 3.28 0.09
N PRO A 490 2.05 4.18 -0.90
CA PRO A 490 1.11 3.98 -1.99
C PRO A 490 1.51 2.78 -2.84
N PHE A 491 0.53 2.14 -3.47
CA PHE A 491 0.75 1.00 -4.35
C PHE A 491 -0.26 0.94 -5.49
N ARG A 492 0.12 0.29 -6.59
CA ARG A 492 -0.82 -0.04 -7.68
C ARG A 492 -1.71 -1.20 -7.26
N VAL A 493 -2.95 -1.19 -7.74
CA VAL A 493 -3.89 -2.30 -7.55
C VAL A 493 -4.10 -3.10 -8.82
N ASN A 494 -4.53 -4.34 -8.64
CA ASN A 494 -4.81 -5.26 -9.72
C ASN A 494 -6.31 -5.42 -9.97
N TYR A 495 -6.65 -5.83 -11.18
CA TYR A 495 -7.99 -6.21 -11.59
C TYR A 495 -8.55 -7.29 -10.65
N SER A 496 -9.75 -7.04 -10.14
CA SER A 496 -10.42 -7.85 -9.12
C SER A 496 -9.48 -8.21 -7.97
N ARG A 497 -8.50 -7.37 -7.62
CA ARG A 497 -7.48 -7.63 -6.58
C ARG A 497 -6.83 -9.03 -6.70
N ARG A 498 -6.53 -9.45 -7.94
CA ARG A 498 -5.81 -10.71 -8.26
C ARG A 498 -4.33 -10.44 -8.56
N GLN A 499 -3.64 -11.40 -9.17
CA GLN A 499 -2.18 -11.34 -9.36
C GLN A 499 -1.72 -11.05 -10.80
N MET A 500 -2.63 -11.05 -11.78
CA MET A 500 -2.24 -11.14 -13.20
C MET A 500 -2.39 -9.85 -14.01
N THR A 501 -3.27 -8.94 -13.59
CA THR A 501 -3.63 -7.75 -14.37
C THR A 501 -3.51 -6.53 -13.50
N GLU A 502 -2.50 -5.72 -13.78
CA GLU A 502 -2.33 -4.38 -13.20
C GLU A 502 -3.36 -3.40 -13.78
N LEU A 503 -3.81 -2.47 -12.93
CA LEU A 503 -4.61 -1.31 -13.33
C LEU A 503 -3.84 -0.02 -13.04
N PRO A 504 -4.14 1.09 -13.76
CA PRO A 504 -3.48 2.39 -13.54
C PRO A 504 -3.98 3.10 -12.26
N ILE A 505 -4.55 2.36 -11.32
CA ILE A 505 -5.14 2.88 -10.09
C ILE A 505 -4.09 2.81 -8.98
N VAL A 506 -3.92 3.92 -8.28
CA VAL A 506 -3.04 4.01 -7.11
C VAL A 506 -3.90 4.04 -5.84
N GLU A 507 -3.60 3.15 -4.91
CA GLU A 507 -4.21 3.08 -3.58
C GLU A 507 -3.38 3.87 -2.57
N PHE A 508 -4.06 4.69 -1.77
CA PHE A 508 -3.51 5.50 -0.70
C PHE A 508 -4.07 5.01 0.65
N PRO A 509 -3.33 4.14 1.36
CA PRO A 509 -3.83 3.54 2.58
C PRO A 509 -4.00 4.55 3.72
N VAL A 510 -5.18 4.56 4.36
CA VAL A 510 -5.50 5.40 5.51
C VAL A 510 -4.62 5.04 6.70
N SER A 511 -3.81 5.99 7.17
CA SER A 511 -2.91 5.78 8.32
C SER A 511 -3.57 6.17 9.64
N ILE A 512 -4.35 7.25 9.64
CA ILE A 512 -5.14 7.70 10.78
C ILE A 512 -6.58 7.92 10.35
N GLU A 513 -7.51 7.47 11.18
CA GLU A 513 -8.92 7.84 11.13
C GLU A 513 -9.41 8.28 12.53
N ASP A 514 -10.56 8.94 12.58
CA ASP A 514 -11.02 9.73 13.72
C ASP A 514 -12.16 9.10 14.52
N GLU A 515 -12.68 7.94 14.12
CA GLU A 515 -13.79 7.26 14.78
C GLU A 515 -13.33 6.33 15.92
N GLU A 516 -12.10 5.81 15.86
CA GLU A 516 -11.54 5.01 16.96
C GLU A 516 -11.36 5.83 18.25
N LEU A 517 -11.51 5.15 19.39
CA LEU A 517 -11.29 5.73 20.72
C LEU A 517 -9.80 5.66 21.14
N PRO A 518 -9.32 6.62 21.97
CA PRO A 518 -10.00 7.83 22.42
C PRO A 518 -10.17 8.85 21.29
N ARG A 519 -10.87 9.97 21.51
CA ARG A 519 -11.12 10.98 20.45
C ARG A 519 -9.83 11.43 19.77
N LEU A 520 -9.93 11.86 18.51
CA LEU A 520 -8.76 12.22 17.69
C LEU A 520 -7.78 13.20 18.37
N ILE A 521 -8.28 14.26 19.02
CA ILE A 521 -7.43 15.22 19.74
C ILE A 521 -6.63 14.57 20.87
N ASP A 522 -7.23 13.61 21.57
CA ASP A 522 -6.61 12.89 22.69
C ASP A 522 -5.54 11.90 22.17
N ARG A 523 -5.51 11.62 20.86
CA ARG A 523 -4.50 10.81 20.15
C ARG A 523 -3.41 11.65 19.47
N SER A 524 -3.35 12.96 19.70
CA SER A 524 -2.37 13.88 19.05
C SER A 524 -0.92 13.40 19.11
N ASP A 525 -0.44 12.96 20.27
CA ASP A 525 0.95 12.51 20.40
C ASP A 525 1.21 11.16 19.74
N GLN A 526 0.21 10.28 19.69
CA GLN A 526 0.29 9.03 18.94
C GLN A 526 0.39 9.31 17.44
N ALA A 527 -0.42 10.25 16.94
CA ALA A 527 -0.37 10.69 15.55
C ALA A 527 1.00 11.26 15.18
N MET A 528 1.59 12.09 16.06
CA MET A 528 2.94 12.63 15.85
C MET A 528 4.03 11.58 15.94
N ALA A 529 3.91 10.61 16.85
CA ALA A 529 4.84 9.49 16.93
C ALA A 529 4.81 8.64 15.65
N LEU A 530 3.61 8.41 15.09
CA LEU A 530 3.46 7.76 13.80
C LEU A 530 4.11 8.59 12.68
N ALA A 531 3.80 9.88 12.57
CA ALA A 531 4.41 10.77 11.58
C ALA A 531 5.94 10.72 11.61
N ARG A 532 6.55 10.75 12.82
CA ARG A 532 8.00 10.65 13.00
C ARG A 532 8.56 9.30 12.55
N ARG A 533 7.85 8.18 12.81
CA ARG A 533 8.26 6.84 12.35
C ARG A 533 8.28 6.77 10.83
N LEU A 534 7.20 7.23 10.19
CA LEU A 534 7.04 7.23 8.74
C LEU A 534 8.07 8.15 8.06
N ALA A 535 8.37 9.29 8.68
CA ALA A 535 9.35 10.25 8.19
C ALA A 535 10.80 9.69 8.12
N ARG A 536 11.12 8.63 8.87
CA ARG A 536 12.48 8.02 8.84
C ARG A 536 12.82 7.37 7.50
N TYR A 537 11.81 6.92 6.77
CA TYR A 537 12.02 6.14 5.55
C TYR A 537 11.18 6.62 4.35
N GLY A 538 10.48 7.75 4.49
CA GLY A 538 9.77 8.40 3.41
C GLY A 538 8.45 7.75 3.03
N ALA A 539 7.76 7.11 3.99
CA ALA A 539 6.37 6.65 3.79
C ALA A 539 5.40 7.84 3.68
N ILE A 540 4.13 7.56 3.43
CA ILE A 540 3.07 8.56 3.44
C ILE A 540 2.19 8.43 4.67
N MET A 541 1.52 9.51 5.04
CA MET A 541 0.54 9.53 6.10
C MET A 541 -0.77 10.12 5.57
N VAL A 542 -1.79 9.27 5.44
CA VAL A 542 -3.14 9.69 5.05
C VAL A 542 -3.98 9.84 6.30
N LEU A 543 -4.53 11.03 6.52
CA LEU A 543 -5.45 11.32 7.62
C LEU A 543 -6.87 11.36 7.07
N LEU A 544 -7.76 10.54 7.61
CA LEU A 544 -9.20 10.58 7.39
C LEU A 544 -9.83 11.29 8.60
N VAL A 545 -10.50 12.42 8.35
CA VAL A 545 -11.21 13.16 9.40
C VAL A 545 -12.61 13.51 8.91
N HIS A 546 -13.64 12.98 9.57
CA HIS A 546 -15.02 13.37 9.28
C HIS A 546 -15.23 14.84 9.67
N THR A 547 -15.94 15.57 8.82
CA THR A 547 -16.23 17.00 9.03
C THR A 547 -17.45 17.25 9.90
N ASP A 548 -17.77 16.28 10.77
CA ASP A 548 -18.95 16.31 11.62
C ASP A 548 -18.89 17.24 12.80
N SER A 549 -17.70 17.65 13.18
CA SER A 549 -17.50 18.58 14.27
C SER A 549 -16.36 19.54 13.96
N VAL A 550 -16.61 20.83 14.13
CA VAL A 550 -15.58 21.90 14.11
C VAL A 550 -14.94 22.14 15.48
N THR A 551 -15.04 21.17 16.39
CA THR A 551 -14.45 21.26 17.73
C THR A 551 -13.08 20.54 17.73
N HIS A 552 -12.95 19.49 18.54
CA HIS A 552 -11.73 18.73 18.74
C HIS A 552 -11.07 18.19 17.45
N LYS A 553 -11.83 17.88 16.40
CA LYS A 553 -11.28 17.40 15.11
C LYS A 553 -10.60 18.52 14.32
N LEU A 554 -11.18 19.72 14.35
CA LEU A 554 -10.59 20.91 13.73
C LEU A 554 -9.36 21.38 14.52
N ASP A 555 -9.44 21.39 15.86
CA ASP A 555 -8.31 21.70 16.74
C ASP A 555 -7.14 20.74 16.53
N PHE A 556 -7.43 19.44 16.40
CA PHE A 556 -6.43 18.43 16.06
C PHE A 556 -5.81 18.74 14.70
N SER A 557 -6.62 19.01 13.68
CA SER A 557 -6.14 19.26 12.32
C SER A 557 -5.20 20.48 12.28
N SER A 558 -5.60 21.59 12.93
CA SER A 558 -4.76 22.79 13.04
C SER A 558 -3.43 22.51 13.75
N SER A 559 -3.50 21.91 14.95
CA SER A 559 -2.30 21.58 15.75
C SER A 559 -1.37 20.62 15.03
N PHE A 560 -1.92 19.63 14.32
CA PHE A 560 -1.15 18.67 13.56
C PHE A 560 -0.42 19.32 12.37
N ILE A 561 -1.11 20.21 11.63
CA ILE A 561 -0.50 21.00 10.55
C ILE A 561 0.64 21.84 11.10
N ASP A 562 0.41 22.60 12.17
CA ASP A 562 1.43 23.48 12.77
C ASP A 562 2.69 22.71 13.19
N ARG A 563 2.53 21.49 13.72
CA ARG A 563 3.62 20.65 14.19
C ARG A 563 4.40 19.93 13.08
N THR A 564 3.87 19.84 11.86
CA THR A 564 4.45 18.99 10.79
C THR A 564 4.75 19.73 9.49
N LYS A 565 4.09 20.86 9.20
CA LYS A 565 4.20 21.62 7.95
C LYS A 565 5.64 21.99 7.54
N SER A 566 6.53 22.21 8.50
CA SER A 566 7.93 22.56 8.20
C SER A 566 8.73 21.40 7.61
N ALA A 567 8.38 20.16 7.97
CA ALA A 567 9.11 18.94 7.59
C ALA A 567 8.42 18.13 6.48
N ALA A 568 7.09 18.19 6.42
CA ALA A 568 6.29 17.39 5.50
C ALA A 568 5.98 18.12 4.17
N TRP A 569 5.74 17.32 3.13
CA TRP A 569 5.06 17.75 1.92
C TRP A 569 3.56 17.52 2.06
N TYR A 570 2.75 18.53 1.76
CA TYR A 570 1.29 18.44 1.78
C TYR A 570 0.74 18.57 0.37
N ASP A 571 -0.20 17.69 0.00
CA ASP A 571 -0.97 17.82 -1.23
C ASP A 571 -2.30 17.07 -1.11
N THR A 572 -3.10 17.17 -2.16
CA THR A 572 -4.30 16.37 -2.32
C THR A 572 -3.95 14.94 -2.75
N ILE A 573 -4.90 14.01 -2.60
CA ILE A 573 -4.78 12.62 -3.08
C ILE A 573 -4.42 12.59 -4.56
N SER A 574 -5.10 13.37 -5.42
CA SER A 574 -4.76 13.43 -6.84
C SER A 574 -3.46 14.15 -7.16
N GLY A 575 -3.11 15.20 -6.41
CA GLY A 575 -1.85 15.92 -6.59
C GLY A 575 -0.66 15.00 -6.33
N PHE A 576 -0.67 14.34 -5.17
CA PHE A 576 0.36 13.37 -4.82
C PHE A 576 0.30 12.13 -5.71
N GLY A 577 -0.88 11.63 -6.08
CA GLY A 577 -1.01 10.46 -6.96
C GLY A 577 -0.53 10.70 -8.39
N THR A 578 -0.67 11.93 -8.89
CA THR A 578 -0.08 12.35 -10.17
C THR A 578 1.44 12.36 -10.08
N TRP A 579 2.00 12.92 -8.99
CA TRP A 579 3.44 12.91 -8.75
C TRP A 579 3.99 11.49 -8.60
N TRP A 580 3.33 10.64 -7.80
CA TRP A 580 3.75 9.27 -7.55
C TRP A 580 3.76 8.43 -8.84
N THR A 581 2.72 8.54 -9.66
CA THR A 581 2.67 7.87 -10.97
C THR A 581 3.81 8.34 -11.88
N ALA A 582 4.08 9.65 -11.93
CA ALA A 582 5.17 10.20 -12.72
C ALA A 582 6.56 9.78 -12.22
N ARG A 583 6.73 9.68 -10.89
CA ARG A 583 7.93 9.19 -10.21
C ARG A 583 8.18 7.71 -10.50
N SER A 584 7.16 6.87 -10.43
CA SER A 584 7.25 5.44 -10.74
C SER A 584 7.54 5.19 -12.23
N GLY A 585 7.09 6.09 -13.12
CA GLY A 585 7.43 6.04 -14.54
C GLY A 585 8.85 6.53 -14.89
N ALA A 586 9.58 7.15 -13.95
CA ALA A 586 10.89 7.70 -14.21
C ALA A 586 11.92 6.59 -14.50
N GLN A 587 12.69 6.78 -15.56
CA GLN A 587 13.73 5.86 -16.01
C GLN A 587 15.09 6.38 -15.56
N ILE A 588 15.82 5.60 -14.77
CA ILE A 588 17.16 5.95 -14.33
C ILE A 588 18.13 4.79 -14.57
N ASP A 589 19.25 5.12 -15.20
CA ASP A 589 20.32 4.20 -15.55
C ASP A 589 21.68 4.79 -15.21
N ILE A 590 22.65 3.95 -14.87
CA ILE A 590 23.97 4.36 -14.39
C ILE A 590 25.06 3.85 -15.32
N SER A 591 26.01 4.71 -15.67
CA SER A 591 27.33 4.31 -16.17
C SER A 591 28.41 4.68 -15.17
N ILE A 592 29.42 3.82 -15.04
CA ILE A 592 30.63 4.09 -14.25
C ILE A 592 31.79 4.19 -15.22
N GLU A 593 32.50 5.32 -15.16
CA GLU A 593 33.65 5.64 -16.00
C GLU A 593 34.81 6.05 -15.07
N ALA A 594 35.76 5.15 -14.84
CA ALA A 594 36.91 5.35 -13.95
C ALA A 594 36.53 5.84 -12.53
N ASP A 595 36.67 7.13 -12.25
CA ASP A 595 36.38 7.79 -10.96
C ASP A 595 35.02 8.51 -10.93
N ARG A 596 34.24 8.41 -12.02
CA ARG A 596 32.95 9.07 -12.21
C ARG A 596 31.81 8.06 -12.31
N CYS A 597 30.68 8.48 -11.77
CA CYS A 597 29.41 7.82 -11.92
C CYS A 597 28.46 8.80 -12.63
N VAL A 598 27.77 8.37 -13.67
CA VAL A 598 26.78 9.18 -14.39
C VAL A 598 25.44 8.50 -14.29
N ALA A 599 24.47 9.18 -13.67
CA ALA A 599 23.07 8.74 -13.67
C ALA A 599 22.30 9.51 -14.76
N THR A 600 21.76 8.78 -15.73
CA THR A 600 20.88 9.33 -16.77
C THR A 600 19.44 9.11 -16.34
N LEU A 601 18.71 10.19 -16.09
CA LEU A 601 17.33 10.19 -15.67
C LEU A 601 16.43 10.78 -16.75
N THR A 602 15.38 10.06 -17.11
CA THR A 602 14.25 10.57 -17.90
C THR A 602 12.99 10.47 -17.08
N SER A 603 12.25 11.58 -16.94
CA SER A 603 11.04 11.66 -16.13
C SER A 603 10.05 12.66 -16.71
N SER A 604 8.78 12.53 -16.35
CA SER A 604 7.72 13.48 -16.71
C SER A 604 7.81 14.77 -15.88
N PRO A 605 7.39 15.94 -16.40
CA PRO A 605 7.29 17.20 -15.64
C PRO A 605 6.52 17.06 -14.32
N SER A 606 5.54 16.15 -14.26
CA SER A 606 4.75 15.86 -13.07
C SER A 606 5.56 15.25 -11.92
N ALA A 607 6.76 14.72 -12.18
CA ALA A 607 7.71 14.25 -11.16
C ALA A 607 8.59 15.39 -10.60
N LYS A 608 8.09 16.64 -10.63
CA LYS A 608 8.77 17.80 -10.02
C LYS A 608 9.18 17.51 -8.57
N GLY A 609 10.38 17.96 -8.19
CA GLY A 609 10.93 17.72 -6.86
C GLY A 609 11.43 16.30 -6.65
N LEU A 610 11.72 15.55 -7.72
CA LEU A 610 12.23 14.18 -7.61
C LEU A 610 13.63 14.18 -6.99
N THR A 611 13.75 13.50 -5.84
CA THR A 611 15.02 13.26 -5.16
C THR A 611 15.73 12.04 -5.74
N ILE A 612 17.02 12.18 -6.02
CA ILE A 612 17.93 11.08 -6.36
C ILE A 612 18.93 10.94 -5.22
N PHE A 613 19.03 9.74 -4.64
CA PHE A 613 20.07 9.45 -3.66
C PHE A 613 21.40 9.20 -4.35
N ASN A 614 22.46 9.85 -3.85
CA ASN A 614 23.79 9.74 -4.43
C ASN A 614 24.30 8.29 -4.34
N PRO A 615 25.07 7.83 -5.34
CA PRO A 615 25.75 6.55 -5.27
C PRO A 615 26.67 6.47 -4.04
N ASN A 616 26.72 5.30 -3.40
CA ASN A 616 27.58 5.06 -2.24
C ASN A 616 29.05 5.36 -2.57
N GLY A 617 29.71 6.20 -1.78
CA GLY A 617 31.11 6.61 -2.00
C GLY A 617 31.30 7.71 -3.05
N PHE A 618 30.23 8.27 -3.59
CA PHE A 618 30.27 9.39 -4.54
C PHE A 618 29.62 10.65 -3.94
N ARG A 619 29.96 11.80 -4.52
CA ARG A 619 29.30 13.10 -4.29
C ARG A 619 28.94 13.73 -5.62
N PHE A 620 27.86 14.50 -5.63
CA PHE A 620 27.46 15.24 -6.83
C PHE A 620 28.58 16.17 -7.31
N ASP A 621 28.75 16.25 -8.63
CA ASP A 621 29.77 17.07 -9.28
C ASP A 621 29.16 18.07 -10.26
N SER A 622 28.32 17.61 -11.19
CA SER A 622 27.71 18.46 -12.23
C SER A 622 26.48 17.80 -12.84
N ALA A 623 25.70 18.55 -13.62
CA ALA A 623 24.59 18.01 -14.40
C ALA A 623 24.64 18.47 -15.85
N VAL A 624 24.00 17.69 -16.74
CA VAL A 624 23.69 18.09 -18.11
C VAL A 624 22.16 18.07 -18.28
N PRO A 625 21.55 19.16 -18.78
CA PRO A 625 22.22 20.42 -19.11
C PRO A 625 22.67 21.20 -17.86
N PRO A 626 23.68 22.09 -17.97
CA PRO A 626 24.30 22.75 -16.81
C PRO A 626 23.39 23.74 -16.09
N ASP A 627 22.34 24.20 -16.77
CA ASP A 627 21.28 25.07 -16.25
C ASP A 627 20.10 24.29 -15.65
N ALA A 628 20.24 22.97 -15.46
CA ALA A 628 19.26 22.17 -14.75
C ALA A 628 18.95 22.77 -13.37
N ASN A 629 17.66 22.96 -13.08
CA ASN A 629 17.22 23.51 -11.80
C ASN A 629 17.30 22.42 -10.72
N LEU A 630 18.40 22.41 -9.97
CA LEU A 630 18.73 21.39 -8.98
C LEU A 630 18.93 22.01 -7.59
N THR A 631 18.56 21.27 -6.55
CA THR A 631 19.00 21.54 -5.18
C THR A 631 19.87 20.39 -4.70
N ILE A 632 21.08 20.72 -4.25
CA ILE A 632 22.11 19.75 -3.91
C ILE A 632 22.19 19.63 -2.39
N TYR A 633 22.08 18.40 -1.89
CA TYR A 633 22.33 18.03 -0.51
C TYR A 633 23.58 17.14 -0.45
N GLU A 634 24.11 16.89 0.75
CA GLU A 634 25.32 16.09 0.93
C GLU A 634 25.25 14.71 0.24
N ASN A 635 24.11 14.04 0.39
CA ASN A 635 23.91 12.66 -0.07
C ASN A 635 22.81 12.54 -1.15
N GLN A 636 22.30 13.66 -1.67
CA GLN A 636 21.13 13.66 -2.54
C GLN A 636 21.11 14.85 -3.50
N VAL A 637 20.39 14.70 -4.61
CA VAL A 637 20.10 15.77 -5.57
C VAL A 637 18.61 15.81 -5.80
N VAL A 638 18.00 17.00 -5.72
CA VAL A 638 16.59 17.23 -5.98
C VAL A 638 16.43 17.95 -7.31
N ILE A 639 15.62 17.39 -8.20
CA ILE A 639 15.32 17.98 -9.50
C ILE A 639 14.05 18.82 -9.39
N GLN A 640 14.20 20.14 -9.43
CA GLN A 640 13.12 21.10 -9.20
C GLN A 640 12.15 21.20 -10.38
N SER A 641 12.58 20.83 -11.58
CA SER A 641 11.74 20.73 -12.78
C SER A 641 12.19 19.57 -13.65
N ALA A 642 11.33 18.56 -13.77
CA ALA A 642 11.67 17.28 -14.38
C ALA A 642 11.17 17.19 -15.84
N ASN A 643 11.48 18.18 -16.68
CA ASN A 643 10.90 18.33 -18.02
C ASN A 643 11.74 17.78 -19.18
N GLN A 644 12.89 17.17 -18.89
CA GLN A 644 13.83 16.65 -19.89
C GLN A 644 14.70 15.55 -19.29
N THR A 645 15.48 14.89 -20.13
CA THR A 645 16.53 13.97 -19.68
C THR A 645 17.65 14.75 -19.00
N HIS A 646 18.03 14.30 -17.81
CA HIS A 646 19.14 14.84 -17.04
C HIS A 646 20.26 13.81 -16.92
N SER A 647 21.51 14.22 -17.15
CA SER A 647 22.68 13.42 -16.80
C SER A 647 23.35 14.01 -15.56
N LEU A 648 23.16 13.36 -14.42
CA LEU A 648 23.78 13.74 -13.14
C LEU A 648 25.13 13.06 -13.02
N ARG A 649 26.20 13.84 -12.91
CA ARG A 649 27.58 13.34 -12.76
C ARG A 649 27.99 13.42 -11.30
N PHE A 650 28.58 12.34 -10.81
CA PHE A 650 29.09 12.20 -9.46
C PHE A 650 30.56 11.81 -9.53
N LYS A 651 31.37 12.37 -8.63
CA LYS A 651 32.79 12.02 -8.45
C LYS A 651 33.00 11.28 -7.15
N ARG A 652 34.02 10.41 -7.11
CA ARG A 652 34.40 9.70 -5.88
C ARG A 652 34.70 10.69 -4.75
N ARG A 653 34.33 10.31 -3.52
CA ARG A 653 34.63 11.08 -2.31
C ARG A 653 36.11 11.07 -1.98
#